data_AF-A0AA36I0V3-F1
#
_entry.id   AF-A0AA36I0V3-F1
#
_cell.length_a   1.000
_cell.length_b   1.000
_cell.length_c   1.000
_cell.angle_alpha   90.00
_cell.angle_beta   90.00
_cell.angle_gamma   90.00
#
_symmetry.space_group_name_H-M   'P 1'
#
loop_
_entity.id
_entity.type
_entity.pdbx_description
1 polymer ?
#
loop_
_entity_poly.entity_id
_entity_poly.type
_entity_poly.pdbx_seq_one_letter_code
_entity_poly.pdbx_strand_id
1 'polypeptide(L)'
;MPYLKKLPMVRAKLEKEVQKTMTELRAKFSKDSQKCLAQGSCGSNLDQSQGSGMTFTVSDLLSDMEWEHRALVCTCGMHRSLLSLVRLATEALPDTDPAEELCRQLLALLPGDAAVMLSPAMGRPYAVAVSGEPKVVVWLLPDPTDVDSKQTTFVKGENQDEVFEKLYKLTLPEDLTDPCTSLPSKGMAKEDLLKLLDHRKEQDSQTWMKGKTTGAVYHGGQEHYDFIGQVFAKWAFCNPLHPDLHPALRQMDSEVVQMVINMYNGGPDACGAFTTGGTESILMAMKAYRDWGAAKGITDPNIVMCTTAHAAFDKAGKYFKINVRKVTPDEDMGMDLKRMVKLMDANTVAIVGSCCQYCHGTVDPIQEMGKIALKKKVGLHVDCCLGGFLVPFMEKAGFDIPPFDFRVPGVTSISCDPHKYGFAPKGSSVVMFANKELRHHMYCYLIDWSGGIYATPTTTGSRPGGPVAATWASMRRFGVEGYVETTRQIVGATRKIAEGVKEIDCLRVVGRPLVCVVAFDTTPAAGFSCYAVADCIKQQSGWELATCQNPPSVHLALTLPTAKNADQFLEDLKAAVQTVKADPQRFNSTAGLYGMAASLPTDFLEDAVGAYLDAMSEAHESGPKVAFLLLVQDLPEISCEPDNLAHGLGTYVHQNGTVYQGQFRNDLQDGFGTESWPDQSKFIGEFARGKKSGSG
;
A
#
# COMPACT_ATOMS: atom_id res chain seq x y z
N MET A 1 -45.29 26.22 17.87
CA MET A 1 -45.87 25.46 19.01
C MET A 1 -47.29 24.90 18.75
N PRO A 2 -47.49 23.94 17.82
CA PRO A 2 -48.61 22.98 17.92
C PRO A 2 -48.14 21.51 17.99
N TYR A 3 -46.86 21.24 17.72
CA TYR A 3 -46.29 19.90 17.63
C TYR A 3 -46.06 19.24 19.00
N LEU A 4 -45.87 20.04 20.05
CA LEU A 4 -45.60 19.57 21.42
C LEU A 4 -46.81 18.92 22.12
N LYS A 5 -48.05 19.16 21.64
CA LYS A 5 -49.27 18.58 22.23
C LYS A 5 -49.61 17.17 21.73
N LYS A 6 -48.94 16.67 20.68
CA LYS A 6 -49.18 15.32 20.12
C LYS A 6 -48.16 14.25 20.56
N LEU A 7 -47.05 14.67 21.17
CA LEU A 7 -45.99 13.78 21.66
C LEU A 7 -46.47 12.69 22.64
N PRO A 8 -47.37 12.95 23.61
CA PRO A 8 -47.86 11.90 24.51
C PRO A 8 -48.69 10.83 23.79
N MET A 9 -49.41 11.22 22.75
CA MET A 9 -50.29 10.33 21.99
C MET A 9 -49.52 9.48 20.97
N VAL A 10 -48.46 10.05 20.38
CA VAL A 10 -47.50 9.33 19.52
C VAL A 10 -46.66 8.37 20.35
N ARG A 11 -46.22 8.79 21.55
CA ARG A 11 -45.51 7.96 22.52
C ARG A 11 -46.33 6.75 22.97
N ALA A 12 -47.60 6.95 23.33
CA ALA A 12 -48.50 5.85 23.72
C ALA A 12 -48.79 4.87 22.56
N LYS A 13 -48.76 5.34 21.31
CA LYS A 13 -48.94 4.49 20.12
C LYS A 13 -47.68 3.66 19.84
N LEU A 14 -46.49 4.26 19.97
CA LEU A 14 -45.21 3.57 19.83
C LEU A 14 -44.97 2.53 20.93
N GLU A 15 -45.29 2.87 22.18
CA GLU A 15 -45.19 1.96 23.33
C GLU A 15 -46.07 0.71 23.15
N LYS A 16 -47.23 0.86 22.50
CA LYS A 16 -48.15 -0.25 22.21
C LYS A 16 -47.64 -1.16 21.09
N GLU A 17 -47.03 -0.61 20.04
CA GLU A 17 -46.43 -1.36 18.93
C GLU A 17 -45.18 -2.14 19.39
N VAL A 18 -44.37 -1.56 20.27
CA VAL A 18 -43.19 -2.23 20.87
C VAL A 18 -43.62 -3.35 21.83
N GLN A 19 -44.64 -3.13 22.66
CA GLN A 19 -45.19 -4.16 23.54
C GLN A 19 -45.75 -5.35 22.76
N LYS A 20 -46.37 -5.09 21.60
CA LYS A 20 -46.86 -6.11 20.67
C LYS A 20 -45.70 -6.93 20.09
N THR A 21 -44.65 -6.27 19.62
CA THR A 21 -43.42 -6.90 19.09
C THR A 21 -42.72 -7.79 20.12
N MET A 22 -42.64 -7.33 21.37
CA MET A 22 -42.06 -8.10 22.48
C MET A 22 -42.89 -9.33 22.88
N THR A 23 -44.21 -9.24 22.72
CA THR A 23 -45.12 -10.36 22.98
C THR A 23 -45.01 -11.41 21.88
N GLU A 24 -44.87 -10.98 20.63
CA GLU A 24 -44.69 -11.84 19.45
C GLU A 24 -43.32 -12.55 19.45
N LEU A 25 -42.25 -11.85 19.85
CA LEU A 25 -40.92 -12.45 20.02
C LEU A 25 -40.91 -13.49 21.15
N ARG A 26 -41.49 -13.19 22.32
CA ARG A 26 -41.56 -14.13 23.45
C ARG A 26 -42.40 -15.37 23.17
N ALA A 27 -43.43 -15.26 22.32
CA ALA A 27 -44.27 -16.38 21.92
C ALA A 27 -43.57 -17.35 20.94
N LYS A 28 -42.52 -16.89 20.23
CA LYS A 28 -41.75 -17.68 19.26
C LYS A 28 -40.62 -18.53 19.86
N PHE A 29 -40.16 -18.23 21.08
CA PHE A 29 -39.11 -19.03 21.74
C PHE A 29 -39.70 -20.29 22.40
N SER A 30 -39.13 -21.47 22.11
CA SER A 30 -39.62 -22.75 22.63
C SER A 30 -39.50 -22.86 24.16
N LYS A 31 -40.34 -23.70 24.79
CA LYS A 31 -40.34 -23.95 26.25
C LYS A 31 -38.99 -24.38 26.82
N ASP A 32 -38.08 -24.91 25.99
CA ASP A 32 -36.74 -25.34 26.43
C ASP A 32 -35.76 -24.16 26.54
N SER A 33 -35.96 -23.09 25.75
CA SER A 33 -35.15 -21.86 25.86
C SER A 33 -35.49 -21.06 27.13
N GLN A 34 -36.74 -21.15 27.59
CA GLN A 34 -37.20 -20.54 28.85
C GLN A 34 -36.61 -21.22 30.10
N LYS A 35 -36.18 -22.49 30.01
CA LYS A 35 -35.52 -23.20 31.12
C LYS A 35 -34.07 -22.79 31.31
N CYS A 36 -33.33 -22.49 30.24
CA CYS A 36 -31.95 -21.99 30.34
C CYS A 36 -31.85 -20.64 31.06
N LEU A 37 -32.86 -19.76 30.90
CA LEU A 37 -32.93 -18.47 31.60
C LEU A 37 -33.16 -18.60 33.11
N ALA A 38 -33.66 -19.73 33.60
CA ALA A 38 -33.97 -19.94 35.02
C ALA A 38 -32.82 -20.61 35.81
N GLN A 39 -31.86 -21.25 35.13
CA GLN A 39 -30.74 -21.97 35.77
C GLN A 39 -29.44 -21.21 35.54
N GLY A 40 -29.22 -20.19 36.38
CA GLY A 40 -28.03 -19.35 36.37
C GLY A 40 -26.73 -20.15 36.46
N SER A 41 -25.91 -20.03 35.42
CA SER A 41 -24.49 -20.39 35.42
C SER A 41 -23.70 -19.46 34.50
N CYS A 42 -23.79 -18.16 34.78
CA CYS A 42 -22.74 -17.19 34.44
C CYS A 42 -22.58 -16.24 35.64
N GLY A 43 -21.33 -15.91 35.95
CA GLY A 43 -20.88 -15.36 37.22
C GLY A 43 -21.64 -14.14 37.76
N SER A 44 -21.69 -14.10 39.08
CA SER A 44 -22.34 -13.15 39.96
C SER A 44 -21.80 -11.71 39.84
N ASN A 45 -22.65 -10.79 39.38
CA ASN A 45 -22.85 -9.44 39.92
C ASN A 45 -24.03 -8.77 39.17
N LEU A 46 -25.24 -9.27 39.41
CA LEU A 46 -26.47 -8.55 39.07
C LEU A 46 -27.16 -8.23 40.38
N ASP A 47 -26.89 -7.02 40.86
CA ASP A 47 -27.62 -6.44 41.98
C ASP A 47 -29.10 -6.33 41.61
N GLN A 48 -29.93 -6.66 42.58
CA GLN A 48 -31.38 -6.72 42.45
C GLN A 48 -31.95 -5.31 42.48
N SER A 49 -32.38 -4.78 41.32
CA SER A 49 -33.37 -3.71 41.29
C SER A 49 -34.51 -4.03 40.33
N GLN A 50 -35.60 -4.44 40.97
CA GLN A 50 -37.02 -4.50 40.59
C GLN A 50 -37.45 -4.03 39.19
N GLY A 51 -38.39 -4.82 38.64
CA GLY A 51 -38.98 -4.64 37.32
C GLY A 51 -39.78 -3.35 37.15
N SER A 52 -39.54 -2.73 36.00
CA SER A 52 -40.48 -1.90 35.25
C SER A 52 -40.18 -2.12 33.77
N GLY A 53 -41.21 -2.15 32.92
CA GLY A 53 -41.08 -2.53 31.51
C GLY A 53 -40.05 -1.66 30.78
N MET A 54 -39.08 -2.30 30.12
CA MET A 54 -38.06 -1.62 29.31
C MET A 54 -38.71 -1.03 28.05
N THR A 55 -38.83 0.30 28.00
CA THR A 55 -39.07 1.07 26.78
C THR A 55 -37.73 1.51 26.18
N PHE A 56 -37.65 1.59 24.84
CA PHE A 56 -36.45 1.93 24.07
C PHE A 56 -36.76 3.09 23.11
N THR A 57 -35.86 4.06 22.97
CA THR A 57 -36.04 5.34 22.23
C THR A 57 -34.86 5.63 21.29
N VAL A 58 -35.02 6.60 20.37
CA VAL A 58 -33.92 7.11 19.52
C VAL A 58 -32.74 7.60 20.35
N SER A 59 -33.03 8.22 21.50
CA SER A 59 -32.01 8.68 22.44
C SER A 59 -31.22 7.53 23.05
N ASP A 60 -31.80 6.34 23.20
CA ASP A 60 -31.11 5.16 23.74
C ASP A 60 -30.16 4.53 22.70
N LEU A 61 -30.50 4.65 21.41
CA LEU A 61 -29.62 4.29 20.27
C LEU A 61 -28.47 5.28 20.09
N LEU A 62 -28.60 6.51 20.59
CA LEU A 62 -27.67 7.61 20.39
C LEU A 62 -27.16 8.18 21.73
N SER A 63 -27.15 7.37 22.80
CA SER A 63 -27.18 7.79 24.22
C SER A 63 -25.97 8.55 24.78
N ASP A 64 -25.10 9.09 23.91
CA ASP A 64 -24.10 10.11 24.26
C ASP A 64 -24.13 11.35 23.34
N MET A 65 -25.18 11.52 22.53
CA MET A 65 -25.36 12.68 21.66
C MET A 65 -26.35 13.67 22.26
N GLU A 66 -25.87 14.64 23.05
CA GLU A 66 -26.62 15.88 23.23
C GLU A 66 -26.77 16.54 21.85
N TRP A 67 -27.99 16.49 21.33
CA TRP A 67 -28.37 16.92 19.98
C TRP A 67 -28.44 18.45 19.83
N GLU A 68 -27.61 19.18 20.58
CA GLU A 68 -27.39 20.61 20.38
C GLU A 68 -25.96 20.80 19.85
N HIS A 69 -25.89 20.86 18.52
CA HIS A 69 -24.78 21.39 17.71
C HIS A 69 -23.56 20.53 17.34
N ARG A 70 -23.50 19.21 17.56
CA ARG A 70 -22.34 18.40 17.07
C ARG A 70 -22.73 17.01 16.57
N ALA A 71 -22.26 16.64 15.37
CA ALA A 71 -22.35 15.28 14.83
C ALA A 71 -21.05 14.52 15.15
N LEU A 72 -21.15 13.37 15.82
CA LEU A 72 -20.04 12.59 16.38
C LEU A 72 -19.96 11.16 15.79
N VAL A 73 -18.74 10.62 15.70
CA VAL A 73 -18.47 9.16 15.68
C VAL A 73 -18.10 8.75 17.11
N CYS A 74 -18.90 7.90 17.73
CA CYS A 74 -18.65 7.36 19.08
C CYS A 74 -18.80 5.84 19.07
N THR A 75 -17.82 5.12 19.65
CA THR A 75 -18.01 3.72 20.07
C THR A 75 -18.37 3.74 21.55
N CYS A 76 -19.64 3.47 21.88
CA CYS A 76 -20.13 3.39 23.25
C CYS A 76 -20.59 1.96 23.58
N GLY A 77 -20.69 1.67 24.89
CA GLY A 77 -21.38 0.46 25.35
C GLY A 77 -22.85 0.52 24.96
N MET A 78 -23.41 -0.56 24.42
CA MET A 78 -24.83 -0.59 24.07
C MET A 78 -25.71 -0.46 25.32
N HIS A 79 -26.77 0.33 25.23
CA HIS A 79 -27.79 0.40 26.27
C HIS A 79 -28.31 -1.02 26.58
N ARG A 80 -28.45 -1.37 27.88
CA ARG A 80 -28.76 -2.75 28.33
C ARG A 80 -29.98 -3.37 27.65
N SER A 81 -31.00 -2.55 27.37
CA SER A 81 -32.21 -2.99 26.65
C SER A 81 -31.92 -3.31 25.17
N LEU A 82 -31.09 -2.50 24.49
CA LEU A 82 -30.67 -2.75 23.10
C LEU A 82 -29.79 -3.99 23.02
N LEU A 83 -28.83 -4.12 23.94
CA LEU A 83 -27.98 -5.31 24.06
C LEU A 83 -28.81 -6.59 24.26
N SER A 84 -29.84 -6.54 25.11
CA SER A 84 -30.74 -7.67 25.32
C SER A 84 -31.50 -8.06 24.04
N LEU A 85 -31.95 -7.06 23.26
CA LEU A 85 -32.63 -7.28 21.98
C LEU A 85 -31.68 -7.83 20.91
N VAL A 86 -30.47 -7.29 20.85
CA VAL A 86 -29.40 -7.74 19.95
C VAL A 86 -29.03 -9.19 20.25
N ARG A 87 -28.85 -9.58 21.52
CA ARG A 87 -28.59 -10.98 21.92
C ARG A 87 -29.74 -11.92 21.57
N LEU A 88 -30.97 -11.51 21.86
CA LEU A 88 -32.15 -12.30 21.51
C LEU A 88 -32.33 -12.47 20.00
N ALA A 89 -32.00 -11.43 19.22
CA ALA A 89 -32.05 -11.50 17.75
C ALA A 89 -30.96 -12.40 17.17
N THR A 90 -29.83 -12.57 17.85
CA THR A 90 -28.70 -13.42 17.41
C THR A 90 -28.79 -14.90 17.82
N GLU A 91 -29.64 -15.27 18.80
CA GLU A 91 -29.73 -16.64 19.35
C GLU A 91 -30.83 -17.53 18.73
N ALA A 92 -31.66 -17.04 17.80
CA ALA A 92 -32.84 -17.76 17.28
C ALA A 92 -32.63 -18.43 15.89
N LEU A 93 -33.04 -19.70 15.75
CA LEU A 93 -33.17 -20.50 14.50
C LEU A 93 -34.62 -20.42 13.94
N PRO A 94 -34.96 -20.98 12.75
CA PRO A 94 -34.47 -20.71 11.39
C PRO A 94 -35.59 -20.22 10.42
N ASP A 95 -36.81 -19.93 10.89
CA ASP A 95 -38.00 -19.73 10.01
C ASP A 95 -38.56 -18.29 9.95
N THR A 96 -37.92 -17.34 10.62
CA THR A 96 -37.99 -15.89 10.36
C THR A 96 -36.63 -15.31 10.76
N ASP A 97 -36.21 -14.17 10.21
CA ASP A 97 -34.94 -13.53 10.56
C ASP A 97 -35.14 -12.35 11.54
N PRO A 98 -35.15 -12.60 12.88
CA PRO A 98 -35.20 -11.58 13.91
C PRO A 98 -34.18 -10.46 13.79
N ALA A 99 -33.01 -10.74 13.20
CA ALA A 99 -31.99 -9.72 12.99
C ALA A 99 -32.44 -8.69 11.94
N GLU A 100 -33.10 -9.13 10.86
CA GLU A 100 -33.63 -8.26 9.80
C GLU A 100 -34.78 -7.39 10.30
N GLU A 101 -35.69 -7.96 11.09
CA GLU A 101 -36.77 -7.21 11.71
C GLU A 101 -36.23 -6.15 12.67
N LEU A 102 -35.24 -6.51 13.50
CA LEU A 102 -34.59 -5.57 14.40
C LEU A 102 -33.90 -4.44 13.64
N CYS A 103 -33.09 -4.74 12.61
CA CYS A 103 -32.44 -3.70 11.79
C CYS A 103 -33.45 -2.77 11.11
N ARG A 104 -34.57 -3.29 10.59
CA ARG A 104 -35.61 -2.48 9.93
C ARG A 104 -36.36 -1.59 10.91
N GLN A 105 -36.67 -2.10 12.09
CA GLN A 105 -37.33 -1.32 13.14
C GLN A 105 -36.39 -0.23 13.68
N LEU A 106 -35.10 -0.53 13.85
CA LEU A 106 -34.11 0.47 14.26
C LEU A 106 -33.82 1.50 13.17
N LEU A 107 -33.81 1.10 11.89
CA LEU A 107 -33.71 2.02 10.77
C LEU A 107 -34.89 2.99 10.71
N ALA A 108 -36.11 2.51 11.00
CA ALA A 108 -37.31 3.37 11.05
C ALA A 108 -37.28 4.41 12.18
N LEU A 109 -36.37 4.25 13.16
CA LEU A 109 -36.12 5.21 14.23
C LEU A 109 -35.07 6.27 13.85
N LEU A 110 -34.32 6.07 12.77
CA LEU A 110 -33.29 7.00 12.29
C LEU A 110 -33.86 8.00 11.27
N PRO A 111 -33.43 9.28 11.31
CA PRO A 111 -33.86 10.29 10.35
C PRO A 111 -33.08 10.19 9.03
N GLY A 112 -33.79 10.32 7.90
CA GLY A 112 -33.20 10.49 6.56
C GLY A 112 -32.61 9.20 5.96
N ASP A 113 -31.74 9.37 4.95
CA ASP A 113 -31.04 8.26 4.31
C ASP A 113 -30.00 7.70 5.28
N ALA A 114 -30.20 6.47 5.74
CA ALA A 114 -29.41 5.84 6.79
C ALA A 114 -29.31 4.33 6.58
N ALA A 115 -28.39 3.69 7.29
CA ALA A 115 -28.28 2.25 7.35
C ALA A 115 -28.15 1.78 8.81
N VAL A 116 -28.77 0.64 9.12
CA VAL A 116 -28.56 -0.08 10.38
C VAL A 116 -28.07 -1.47 10.05
N MET A 117 -26.97 -1.86 10.69
CA MET A 117 -26.33 -3.15 10.50
C MET A 117 -26.20 -3.84 11.85
N LEU A 118 -26.72 -5.04 11.97
CA LEU A 118 -26.46 -5.94 13.09
C LEU A 118 -25.49 -7.01 12.60
N SER A 119 -24.25 -6.95 13.05
CA SER A 119 -23.17 -7.80 12.53
C SER A 119 -22.14 -8.09 13.61
N PRO A 120 -21.64 -9.33 13.73
CA PRO A 120 -20.56 -9.63 14.65
C PRO A 120 -19.29 -8.88 14.23
N ALA A 121 -18.29 -8.84 15.11
CA ALA A 121 -17.02 -8.17 14.85
C ALA A 121 -16.27 -8.76 13.63
N MET A 122 -16.45 -10.05 13.34
CA MET A 122 -16.00 -10.73 12.12
C MET A 122 -17.10 -11.67 11.61
N GLY A 123 -17.40 -11.66 10.31
CA GLY A 123 -18.44 -12.51 9.68
C GLY A 123 -19.57 -11.73 8.99
N ARG A 124 -20.47 -12.43 8.28
CA ARG A 124 -21.61 -11.81 7.57
C ARG A 124 -22.53 -11.09 8.57
N PRO A 125 -23.07 -9.90 8.23
CA PRO A 125 -24.09 -9.28 9.04
C PRO A 125 -25.24 -10.24 9.26
N TYR A 126 -25.68 -10.36 10.52
CA TYR A 126 -26.94 -11.03 10.82
C TYR A 126 -28.08 -10.34 10.06
N ALA A 127 -28.02 -9.00 9.93
CA ALA A 127 -28.90 -8.25 9.05
C ALA A 127 -28.40 -6.84 8.72
N VAL A 128 -28.90 -6.28 7.61
CA VAL A 128 -28.69 -4.89 7.20
C VAL A 128 -30.02 -4.31 6.71
N ALA A 129 -30.37 -3.12 7.17
CA ALA A 129 -31.47 -2.34 6.64
C ALA A 129 -30.93 -0.99 6.16
N VAL A 130 -31.30 -0.57 4.94
CA VAL A 130 -30.82 0.68 4.32
C VAL A 130 -32.00 1.51 3.80
N SER A 131 -31.88 2.83 3.89
CA SER A 131 -32.77 3.81 3.27
C SER A 131 -31.94 4.81 2.46
N GLY A 132 -32.28 4.99 1.18
CA GLY A 132 -31.62 5.96 0.28
C GLY A 132 -30.11 5.76 0.11
N GLU A 133 -29.37 6.86 -0.11
CA GLU A 133 -27.91 6.88 -0.01
C GLU A 133 -27.48 7.20 1.42
N PRO A 134 -27.08 6.21 2.22
CA PRO A 134 -26.96 6.37 3.66
C PRO A 134 -25.89 7.40 4.04
N LYS A 135 -26.31 8.46 4.74
CA LYS A 135 -25.44 9.47 5.32
C LYS A 135 -25.03 9.14 6.75
N VAL A 136 -25.78 8.23 7.40
CA VAL A 136 -25.54 7.73 8.75
C VAL A 136 -25.63 6.21 8.73
N VAL A 137 -24.64 5.53 9.29
CA VAL A 137 -24.63 4.06 9.43
C VAL A 137 -24.48 3.69 10.90
N VAL A 138 -25.43 2.95 11.46
CA VAL A 138 -25.37 2.44 12.84
C VAL A 138 -25.06 0.95 12.81
N TRP A 139 -23.93 0.57 13.37
CA TRP A 139 -23.45 -0.81 13.46
C TRP A 139 -23.55 -1.33 14.90
N LEU A 140 -24.35 -2.37 15.10
CA LEU A 140 -24.54 -3.09 16.36
C LEU A 140 -23.68 -4.36 16.36
N LEU A 141 -22.72 -4.45 17.29
CA LEU A 141 -21.81 -5.60 17.42
C LEU A 141 -22.21 -6.50 18.61
N PRO A 142 -22.85 -7.66 18.37
CA PRO A 142 -23.05 -8.67 19.39
C PRO A 142 -21.72 -9.37 19.68
N ASP A 143 -21.22 -9.28 20.92
CA ASP A 143 -20.12 -10.10 21.42
C ASP A 143 -20.70 -11.10 22.43
N PRO A 144 -20.60 -12.43 22.18
CA PRO A 144 -21.11 -13.45 23.09
C PRO A 144 -20.19 -13.69 24.31
N THR A 145 -18.98 -13.13 24.32
CA THR A 145 -17.97 -13.29 25.38
C THR A 145 -17.73 -12.03 26.21
N ASP A 146 -18.20 -10.86 25.75
CA ASP A 146 -18.09 -9.58 26.46
C ASP A 146 -19.37 -9.22 27.23
N VAL A 147 -19.22 -8.61 28.40
CA VAL A 147 -20.32 -8.07 29.22
C VAL A 147 -20.82 -6.74 28.64
N ASP A 148 -19.98 -6.04 27.86
CA ASP A 148 -20.25 -4.74 27.22
C ASP A 148 -20.09 -4.80 25.69
N SER A 149 -21.09 -5.33 24.99
CA SER A 149 -21.20 -5.25 23.52
C SER A 149 -21.18 -3.80 23.00
N LYS A 150 -20.53 -3.55 21.86
CA LYS A 150 -20.24 -2.21 21.33
C LYS A 150 -21.16 -1.79 20.18
N GLN A 151 -21.52 -0.51 20.13
CA GLN A 151 -22.18 0.09 18.95
C GLN A 151 -21.23 1.11 18.31
N THR A 152 -21.20 1.18 16.97
CA THR A 152 -20.39 2.15 16.21
C THR A 152 -21.27 2.89 15.19
N THR A 153 -21.17 4.22 15.15
CA THR A 153 -21.97 5.06 14.23
C THR A 153 -21.07 5.85 13.28
N PHE A 154 -21.28 5.72 11.97
CA PHE A 154 -20.55 6.42 10.92
C PHE A 154 -21.41 7.54 10.31
N VAL A 155 -20.82 8.69 9.97
CA VAL A 155 -21.54 9.83 9.36
C VAL A 155 -20.74 10.43 8.19
N LYS A 156 -21.41 10.78 7.08
CA LYS A 156 -20.85 11.46 5.90
C LYS A 156 -21.22 12.96 5.91
N GLY A 157 -20.25 13.89 5.92
CA GLY A 157 -20.51 15.35 5.92
C GLY A 157 -19.31 16.27 6.22
N GLU A 158 -19.51 17.60 6.21
CA GLU A 158 -18.53 18.72 6.18
C GLU A 158 -17.56 18.88 7.39
N ASN A 159 -17.40 17.88 8.25
CA ASN A 159 -16.51 17.96 9.44
C ASN A 159 -15.57 16.74 9.55
N GLN A 160 -15.05 16.23 8.43
CA GLN A 160 -14.13 15.09 8.42
C GLN A 160 -12.86 15.37 9.26
N ASP A 161 -12.29 16.56 9.20
CA ASP A 161 -10.98 16.87 9.81
C ASP A 161 -10.95 16.79 11.35
N GLU A 162 -12.08 17.05 12.02
CA GLU A 162 -12.21 17.00 13.48
C GLU A 162 -12.51 15.56 13.98
N VAL A 163 -13.14 14.76 13.13
CA VAL A 163 -13.45 13.34 13.39
C VAL A 163 -12.21 12.48 13.20
N PHE A 164 -11.40 12.78 12.17
CA PHE A 164 -10.16 12.09 11.88
C PHE A 164 -9.13 12.27 13.02
N GLU A 165 -8.99 13.45 13.64
CA GLU A 165 -8.05 13.65 14.79
C GLU A 165 -8.21 12.67 15.96
N LYS A 166 -9.43 12.20 16.25
CA LYS A 166 -9.71 11.35 17.42
C LYS A 166 -9.51 9.86 17.15
N LEU A 167 -9.37 9.46 15.89
CA LEU A 167 -9.33 8.07 15.43
C LEU A 167 -7.91 7.50 15.27
N TYR A 168 -6.86 8.34 15.28
CA TYR A 168 -5.51 7.92 14.92
C TYR A 168 -4.52 7.96 16.08
N LYS A 169 -3.78 6.87 16.28
CA LYS A 169 -2.71 6.75 17.28
C LYS A 169 -1.34 6.83 16.62
N LEU A 170 -1.04 7.96 15.99
CA LEU A 170 0.34 8.43 15.90
C LEU A 170 0.48 9.53 16.93
N THR A 171 1.00 9.16 18.09
CA THR A 171 1.47 10.14 19.06
C THR A 171 2.68 10.79 18.42
N LEU A 172 2.51 11.98 17.84
CA LEU A 172 3.65 12.86 17.69
C LEU A 172 4.29 13.01 19.07
N PRO A 173 5.62 13.03 19.18
CA PRO A 173 6.27 13.50 20.40
C PRO A 173 5.55 14.76 20.93
N GLU A 174 5.19 14.78 22.22
CA GLU A 174 4.37 15.82 22.87
C GLU A 174 4.94 17.25 22.74
N ASP A 175 6.16 17.38 22.22
CA ASP A 175 6.99 18.56 22.01
C ASP A 175 7.04 19.04 20.54
N LEU A 176 6.40 18.35 19.58
CA LEU A 176 6.20 18.83 18.20
C LEU A 176 4.97 19.76 18.05
N THR A 177 4.51 20.37 19.14
CA THR A 177 3.24 21.11 19.26
C THR A 177 3.31 22.60 18.97
N ASP A 178 4.35 23.09 18.29
CA ASP A 178 4.46 24.49 17.85
C ASP A 178 4.29 24.61 16.32
N PRO A 179 3.05 24.45 15.80
CA PRO A 179 2.76 24.60 14.39
C PRO A 179 2.87 26.08 13.99
N CYS A 180 3.86 26.38 13.16
CA CYS A 180 4.00 27.69 12.54
C CYS A 180 3.08 27.77 11.30
N THR A 181 1.83 28.22 11.49
CA THR A 181 0.83 28.39 10.42
C THR A 181 0.92 29.77 9.72
N SER A 182 1.69 30.69 10.28
CA SER A 182 1.93 32.03 9.72
C SER A 182 3.38 32.46 9.91
N LEU A 183 3.87 33.35 9.03
CA LEU A 183 5.21 33.94 9.20
C LEU A 183 5.28 34.69 10.53
N PRO A 184 6.35 34.51 11.33
CA PRO A 184 6.47 35.20 12.60
C PRO A 184 6.61 36.70 12.36
N SER A 185 5.94 37.51 13.18
CA SER A 185 5.97 38.98 13.08
C SER A 185 7.38 39.56 13.27
N LYS A 186 8.27 38.81 13.93
CA LYS A 186 9.70 39.08 14.05
C LYS A 186 10.47 37.79 13.80
N GLY A 187 11.60 37.90 13.09
CA GLY A 187 12.48 36.74 12.88
C GLY A 187 12.98 36.18 14.21
N MET A 188 13.05 34.86 14.30
CA MET A 188 13.64 34.17 15.46
C MET A 188 15.15 34.45 15.52
N ALA A 189 15.70 34.42 16.74
CA ALA A 189 17.14 34.44 16.91
C ALA A 189 17.75 33.17 16.27
N LYS A 190 18.93 33.32 15.67
CA LYS A 190 19.60 32.23 14.95
C LYS A 190 19.85 31.03 15.87
N GLU A 191 20.31 31.30 17.08
CA GLU A 191 20.67 30.29 18.06
C GLU A 191 19.44 29.49 18.52
N ASP A 192 18.30 30.14 18.66
CA ASP A 192 17.05 29.49 19.04
C ASP A 192 16.51 28.63 17.89
N LEU A 193 16.60 29.11 16.65
CA LEU A 193 16.23 28.33 15.48
C LEU A 193 17.13 27.09 15.31
N LEU A 194 18.44 27.22 15.54
CA LEU A 194 19.35 26.07 15.47
C LEU A 194 19.03 25.03 16.56
N LYS A 195 18.77 25.46 17.80
CA LYS A 195 18.32 24.54 18.87
C LYS A 195 17.03 23.82 18.53
N LEU A 196 16.07 24.54 17.94
CA LEU A 196 14.80 23.95 17.49
C LEU A 196 15.03 22.89 16.41
N LEU A 197 15.89 23.17 15.43
CA LEU A 197 16.23 22.23 14.37
C LEU A 197 16.98 21.00 14.91
N ASP A 198 17.92 21.19 15.83
CA ASP A 198 18.66 20.10 16.48
C ASP A 198 17.71 19.19 17.27
N HIS A 199 16.78 19.77 18.03
CA HIS A 199 15.77 19.03 18.78
C HIS A 199 14.87 18.20 17.85
N ARG A 200 14.32 18.80 16.78
CA ARG A 200 13.51 18.07 15.79
C ARG A 200 14.30 16.96 15.12
N LYS A 201 15.58 17.22 14.80
CA LYS A 201 16.45 16.24 14.15
C LYS A 201 16.74 15.04 15.05
N GLU A 202 16.93 15.27 16.35
CA GLU A 202 17.14 14.20 17.33
C GLU A 202 15.94 13.24 17.35
N GLN A 203 14.72 13.78 17.37
CA GLN A 203 13.48 12.99 17.36
C GLN A 203 13.36 12.10 16.12
N ASP A 204 13.65 12.65 14.93
CA ASP A 204 13.63 11.91 13.66
C ASP A 204 14.73 10.84 13.57
N SER A 205 15.79 10.93 14.40
CA SER A 205 16.98 10.09 14.28
C SER A 205 16.97 8.86 15.19
N GLN A 206 16.11 8.80 16.22
CA GLN A 206 16.10 7.71 17.20
C GLN A 206 15.70 6.35 16.63
N THR A 207 14.89 6.32 15.56
CA THR A 207 14.28 5.10 15.02
C THR A 207 15.21 4.39 14.03
N TRP A 208 15.75 5.10 13.03
CA TRP A 208 16.52 4.45 11.94
C TRP A 208 18.00 4.21 12.27
N MET A 209 18.58 4.91 13.25
CA MET A 209 20.00 4.77 13.62
C MET A 209 20.37 3.36 14.13
N LYS A 210 19.38 2.56 14.52
CA LYS A 210 19.58 1.16 14.98
C LYS A 210 19.81 0.18 13.83
N GLY A 211 19.68 0.60 12.57
CA GLY A 211 19.90 -0.26 11.41
C GLY A 211 18.89 -1.39 11.29
N LYS A 212 17.63 -1.12 11.67
CA LYS A 212 16.51 -2.07 11.65
C LYS A 212 15.37 -1.68 10.70
N THR A 213 15.58 -0.65 9.88
CA THR A 213 14.59 -0.15 8.91
C THR A 213 14.94 -0.60 7.50
N THR A 214 13.97 -1.18 6.80
CA THR A 214 14.08 -1.54 5.37
C THR A 214 14.36 -0.31 4.50
N GLY A 215 15.35 -0.38 3.61
CA GLY A 215 15.69 0.71 2.71
C GLY A 215 15.93 2.02 3.47
N ALA A 216 15.26 3.10 3.04
CA ALA A 216 15.27 4.47 3.60
C ALA A 216 16.66 5.13 3.71
N VAL A 217 17.53 4.56 4.54
CA VAL A 217 18.87 4.99 4.93
C VAL A 217 19.90 3.99 4.40
N TYR A 218 20.66 4.39 3.38
CA TYR A 218 21.53 3.47 2.62
C TYR A 218 22.94 3.29 3.20
N HIS A 219 23.53 4.36 3.76
CA HIS A 219 24.88 4.34 4.32
C HIS A 219 24.89 4.21 5.86
N GLY A 220 24.12 5.07 6.55
CA GLY A 220 23.95 5.10 8.01
C GLY A 220 25.21 5.43 8.82
N GLY A 221 26.18 6.13 8.23
CA GLY A 221 27.47 6.42 8.88
C GLY A 221 27.63 7.92 9.08
N GLN A 222 27.81 8.36 10.33
CA GLN A 222 27.84 9.78 10.68
C GLN A 222 28.99 10.53 10.00
N GLU A 223 30.19 9.96 9.95
CA GLU A 223 31.35 10.58 9.29
C GLU A 223 31.08 10.90 7.82
N HIS A 224 30.40 9.99 7.11
CA HIS A 224 30.00 10.20 5.73
C HIS A 224 28.94 11.30 5.61
N TYR A 225 27.96 11.31 6.52
CA TYR A 225 26.91 12.34 6.53
C TYR A 225 27.44 13.74 6.84
N ASP A 226 28.38 13.86 7.77
CA ASP A 226 29.02 15.13 8.10
C ASP A 226 29.83 15.66 6.90
N PHE A 227 30.58 14.77 6.23
CA PHE A 227 31.31 15.11 5.02
C PHE A 227 30.37 15.58 3.90
N ILE A 228 29.30 14.83 3.64
CA ILE A 228 28.30 15.19 2.62
C ILE A 228 27.59 16.50 2.96
N GLY A 229 27.26 16.74 4.24
CA GLY A 229 26.68 18.00 4.71
C GLY A 229 27.61 19.19 4.48
N GLN A 230 28.91 19.04 4.74
CA GLN A 230 29.90 20.08 4.47
C GLN A 230 30.02 20.39 2.97
N VAL A 231 29.97 19.37 2.11
CA VAL A 231 29.96 19.58 0.65
C VAL A 231 28.66 20.29 0.24
N PHE A 232 27.51 19.82 0.70
CA PHE A 232 26.21 20.42 0.38
C PHE A 232 26.18 21.91 0.73
N ALA A 233 26.62 22.27 1.93
CA ALA A 233 26.63 23.66 2.41
C ALA A 233 27.46 24.60 1.50
N LYS A 234 28.55 24.11 0.90
CA LYS A 234 29.38 24.90 -0.03
C LYS A 234 28.67 25.22 -1.34
N TRP A 235 27.69 24.42 -1.76
CA TRP A 235 27.04 24.50 -3.06
C TRP A 235 25.52 24.79 -2.97
N ALA A 236 25.01 25.07 -1.77
CA ALA A 236 23.58 25.22 -1.49
C ALA A 236 22.88 26.29 -2.36
N PHE A 237 23.60 27.35 -2.73
CA PHE A 237 23.07 28.48 -3.50
C PHE A 237 23.46 28.47 -4.99
N CYS A 238 24.09 27.40 -5.48
CA CYS A 238 24.42 27.28 -6.90
C CYS A 238 23.25 26.66 -7.66
N ASN A 239 22.99 27.15 -8.88
CA ASN A 239 21.88 26.69 -9.72
C ASN A 239 22.39 26.26 -11.12
N PRO A 240 22.31 24.96 -11.48
CA PRO A 240 22.71 24.47 -12.80
C PRO A 240 22.00 25.11 -14.01
N LEU A 241 20.89 25.83 -13.81
CA LEU A 241 20.23 26.62 -14.86
C LEU A 241 21.14 27.74 -15.41
N HIS A 242 22.08 28.23 -14.60
CA HIS A 242 23.03 29.30 -14.95
C HIS A 242 24.45 28.73 -15.08
N PRO A 243 24.76 27.98 -16.16
CA PRO A 243 26.06 27.34 -16.33
C PRO A 243 27.21 28.33 -16.54
N ASP A 244 26.91 29.56 -16.94
CA ASP A 244 27.83 30.69 -17.04
C ASP A 244 28.26 31.21 -15.66
N LEU A 245 27.34 31.24 -14.69
CA LEU A 245 27.63 31.60 -13.30
C LEU A 245 28.24 30.43 -12.50
N HIS A 246 27.87 29.20 -12.83
CA HIS A 246 28.30 28.00 -12.09
C HIS A 246 28.96 26.94 -12.99
N PRO A 247 30.04 27.27 -13.73
CA PRO A 247 30.66 26.33 -14.67
C PRO A 247 31.27 25.11 -13.99
N ALA A 248 31.80 25.26 -12.77
CA ALA A 248 32.33 24.16 -11.97
C ALA A 248 31.22 23.19 -11.51
N LEU A 249 30.05 23.70 -11.14
CA LEU A 249 28.89 22.85 -10.82
C LEU A 249 28.42 22.08 -12.05
N ARG A 250 28.34 22.76 -13.20
CA ARG A 250 28.00 22.13 -14.47
C ARG A 250 29.00 21.04 -14.84
N GLN A 251 30.28 21.24 -14.58
CA GLN A 251 31.30 20.20 -14.77
C GLN A 251 31.00 18.98 -13.88
N MET A 252 30.77 19.17 -12.58
CA MET A 252 30.42 18.07 -11.67
C MET A 252 29.15 17.33 -12.09
N ASP A 253 28.09 18.04 -12.54
CA ASP A 253 26.87 17.44 -13.11
C ASP A 253 27.23 16.49 -14.27
N SER A 254 27.99 16.99 -15.25
CA SER A 254 28.41 16.19 -16.41
C SER A 254 29.32 15.01 -16.04
N GLU A 255 30.21 15.17 -15.06
CA GLU A 255 31.10 14.12 -14.58
C GLU A 255 30.33 13.02 -13.85
N VAL A 256 29.33 13.36 -13.03
CA VAL A 256 28.44 12.36 -12.40
C VAL A 256 27.75 11.53 -13.46
N VAL A 257 27.11 12.18 -14.44
CA VAL A 257 26.42 11.50 -15.53
C VAL A 257 27.38 10.59 -16.29
N GLN A 258 28.58 11.06 -16.63
CA GLN A 258 29.55 10.26 -17.37
C GLN A 258 30.13 9.09 -16.54
N MET A 259 30.40 9.29 -15.26
CA MET A 259 30.84 8.20 -14.37
C MET A 259 29.78 7.10 -14.29
N VAL A 260 28.50 7.46 -14.20
CA VAL A 260 27.40 6.48 -14.21
C VAL A 260 27.28 5.80 -15.59
N ILE A 261 27.38 6.52 -16.70
CA ILE A 261 27.37 5.90 -18.05
C ILE A 261 28.50 4.88 -18.21
N ASN A 262 29.71 5.23 -17.74
CA ASN A 262 30.87 4.33 -17.79
C ASN A 262 30.67 3.10 -16.90
N MET A 263 30.05 3.28 -15.72
CA MET A 263 29.69 2.19 -14.82
C MET A 263 28.74 1.18 -15.48
N TYR A 264 27.87 1.64 -16.38
CA TYR A 264 26.92 0.82 -17.14
C TYR A 264 27.40 0.48 -18.57
N ASN A 265 28.70 0.62 -18.84
CA ASN A 265 29.30 0.22 -20.12
C ASN A 265 28.67 0.89 -21.35
N GLY A 266 28.24 2.16 -21.25
CA GLY A 266 27.51 2.85 -22.33
C GLY A 266 28.31 3.14 -23.60
N GLY A 267 29.64 3.09 -23.55
CA GLY A 267 30.49 3.43 -24.70
C GLY A 267 30.42 4.93 -25.07
N PRO A 268 30.95 5.31 -26.24
CA PRO A 268 31.10 6.72 -26.64
C PRO A 268 29.78 7.41 -27.04
N ASP A 269 28.76 6.65 -27.45
CA ASP A 269 27.51 7.20 -27.95
C ASP A 269 26.47 7.44 -26.85
N ALA A 270 26.59 6.70 -25.74
CA ALA A 270 25.69 6.84 -24.62
C ALA A 270 25.79 8.24 -23.99
N CYS A 271 24.65 8.71 -23.51
CA CYS A 271 24.51 10.04 -22.93
C CYS A 271 23.43 10.02 -21.87
N GLY A 272 23.30 11.10 -21.09
CA GLY A 272 22.32 11.13 -20.01
C GLY A 272 22.06 12.52 -19.47
N ALA A 273 21.37 12.56 -18.33
CA ALA A 273 21.12 13.75 -17.53
C ALA A 273 20.98 13.39 -16.05
N PHE A 274 21.43 14.31 -15.18
CA PHE A 274 21.16 14.26 -13.75
C PHE A 274 19.70 14.65 -13.48
N THR A 275 19.02 13.91 -12.61
CA THR A 275 17.64 14.13 -12.20
C THR A 275 17.54 14.16 -10.67
N THR A 276 16.40 14.60 -10.14
CA THR A 276 16.14 14.73 -8.70
C THR A 276 15.83 13.39 -8.00
N GLY A 277 15.63 12.31 -8.76
CA GLY A 277 15.34 10.99 -8.21
C GLY A 277 14.84 10.01 -9.27
N GLY A 278 14.78 8.72 -8.92
CA GLY A 278 14.39 7.66 -9.84
C GLY A 278 13.03 7.88 -10.52
N THR A 279 12.08 8.48 -9.80
CA THR A 279 10.79 8.88 -10.39
C THR A 279 10.97 9.87 -11.55
N GLU A 280 11.78 10.92 -11.40
CA GLU A 280 12.04 11.85 -12.52
C GLU A 280 12.80 11.15 -13.64
N SER A 281 13.77 10.28 -13.34
CA SER A 281 14.48 9.48 -14.35
C SER A 281 13.53 8.62 -15.19
N ILE A 282 12.59 7.93 -14.55
CA ILE A 282 11.56 7.13 -15.23
C ILE A 282 10.63 8.02 -16.05
N LEU A 283 10.12 9.11 -15.47
CA LEU A 283 9.24 10.06 -16.16
C LEU A 283 9.92 10.60 -17.44
N MET A 284 11.17 11.01 -17.33
CA MET A 284 11.92 11.57 -18.47
C MET A 284 12.24 10.53 -19.53
N ALA A 285 12.53 9.28 -19.15
CA ALA A 285 12.66 8.18 -20.11
C ALA A 285 11.34 7.91 -20.84
N MET A 286 10.22 7.86 -20.12
CA MET A 286 8.90 7.60 -20.73
C MET A 286 8.45 8.75 -21.66
N LYS A 287 8.68 10.01 -21.26
CA LYS A 287 8.48 11.17 -22.14
C LYS A 287 9.32 11.03 -23.42
N ALA A 288 10.60 10.67 -23.29
CA ALA A 288 11.49 10.51 -24.44
C ALA A 288 10.98 9.44 -25.42
N TYR A 289 10.54 8.27 -24.92
CA TYR A 289 9.98 7.22 -25.79
C TYR A 289 8.66 7.63 -26.44
N ARG A 290 7.79 8.34 -25.71
CA ARG A 290 6.54 8.87 -26.26
C ARG A 290 6.83 9.80 -27.43
N ASP A 291 7.71 10.78 -27.24
CA ASP A 291 8.02 11.80 -28.24
C ASP A 291 8.80 11.20 -29.43
N TRP A 292 9.65 10.21 -29.18
CA TRP A 292 10.30 9.41 -30.22
C TRP A 292 9.30 8.57 -31.03
N GLY A 293 8.29 7.98 -30.37
CA GLY A 293 7.18 7.30 -31.03
C GLY A 293 6.34 8.26 -31.88
N ALA A 294 6.03 9.45 -31.36
CA ALA A 294 5.31 10.48 -32.08
C ALA A 294 6.06 10.94 -33.35
N ALA A 295 7.39 11.09 -33.27
CA ALA A 295 8.23 11.38 -34.44
C ALA A 295 8.21 10.27 -35.50
N LYS A 296 7.75 9.07 -35.14
CA LYS A 296 7.52 7.92 -36.03
C LYS A 296 6.06 7.73 -36.43
N GLY A 297 5.18 8.67 -36.07
CA GLY A 297 3.76 8.65 -36.41
C GLY A 297 2.86 7.89 -35.43
N ILE A 298 3.34 7.49 -34.25
CA ILE A 298 2.51 6.85 -33.22
C ILE A 298 1.77 7.95 -32.42
N THR A 299 0.44 7.95 -32.49
CA THR A 299 -0.41 8.95 -31.81
C THR A 299 -1.06 8.46 -30.53
N ASP A 300 -1.18 7.14 -30.34
CA ASP A 300 -1.71 6.51 -29.11
C ASP A 300 -0.67 5.55 -28.52
N PRO A 301 0.42 6.07 -27.92
CA PRO A 301 1.57 5.27 -27.53
C PRO A 301 1.25 4.37 -26.32
N ASN A 302 1.76 3.13 -26.35
CA ASN A 302 1.75 2.25 -25.18
C ASN A 302 3.15 1.77 -24.78
N ILE A 303 3.28 1.39 -23.51
CA ILE A 303 4.43 0.64 -22.99
C ILE A 303 3.97 -0.70 -22.43
N VAL A 304 4.86 -1.69 -22.44
CA VAL A 304 4.61 -3.00 -21.83
C VAL A 304 5.61 -3.22 -20.69
N MET A 305 5.10 -3.51 -19.49
CA MET A 305 5.90 -3.72 -18.28
C MET A 305 5.32 -4.84 -17.41
N CYS A 306 6.09 -5.40 -16.49
CA CYS A 306 5.57 -6.33 -15.49
C CYS A 306 4.80 -5.58 -14.38
N THR A 307 3.82 -6.21 -13.73
CA THR A 307 3.14 -5.60 -12.56
C THR A 307 4.08 -5.32 -11.40
N THR A 308 5.27 -5.93 -11.38
CA THR A 308 6.34 -5.70 -10.40
C THR A 308 7.20 -4.46 -10.70
N ALA A 309 7.04 -3.83 -11.87
CA ALA A 309 7.73 -2.59 -12.21
C ALA A 309 7.27 -1.42 -11.30
N HIS A 310 8.14 -0.42 -11.12
CA HIS A 310 7.89 0.68 -10.20
C HIS A 310 6.63 1.51 -10.55
N ALA A 311 5.88 1.96 -9.54
CA ALA A 311 4.66 2.76 -9.73
C ALA A 311 4.88 4.09 -10.50
N ALA A 312 6.12 4.54 -10.65
CA ALA A 312 6.47 5.72 -11.47
C ALA A 312 6.13 5.53 -12.95
N PHE A 313 6.08 4.29 -13.46
CA PHE A 313 5.64 4.04 -14.84
C PHE A 313 4.14 4.30 -15.02
N ASP A 314 3.30 3.90 -14.06
CA ASP A 314 1.88 4.27 -14.04
C ASP A 314 1.69 5.78 -13.93
N LYS A 315 2.50 6.45 -13.09
CA LYS A 315 2.52 7.92 -12.98
C LYS A 315 2.88 8.57 -14.32
N ALA A 316 3.87 8.03 -15.04
CA ALA A 316 4.22 8.48 -16.39
C ALA A 316 3.05 8.29 -17.36
N GLY A 317 2.35 7.16 -17.29
CA GLY A 317 1.15 6.89 -18.07
C GLY A 317 0.06 7.95 -17.87
N LYS A 318 -0.24 8.26 -16.60
CA LYS A 318 -1.24 9.29 -16.24
C LYS A 318 -0.83 10.69 -16.74
N TYR A 319 0.43 11.08 -16.54
CA TYR A 319 0.93 12.42 -16.88
C TYR A 319 1.10 12.63 -18.38
N PHE A 320 1.65 11.65 -19.09
CA PHE A 320 2.05 11.80 -20.49
C PHE A 320 1.10 11.15 -21.48
N LYS A 321 -0.03 10.60 -21.00
CA LYS A 321 -1.05 9.89 -21.79
C LYS A 321 -0.44 8.73 -22.57
N ILE A 322 0.31 7.90 -21.86
CA ILE A 322 0.87 6.65 -22.37
C ILE A 322 0.04 5.51 -21.80
N ASN A 323 -0.47 4.63 -22.67
CA ASN A 323 -1.20 3.45 -22.22
C ASN A 323 -0.21 2.43 -21.59
N VAL A 324 -0.37 2.13 -20.30
CA VAL A 324 0.52 1.23 -19.57
C VAL A 324 -0.07 -0.18 -19.53
N ARG A 325 0.51 -1.11 -20.30
CA ARG A 325 0.06 -2.50 -20.37
C ARG A 325 0.88 -3.37 -19.44
N LYS A 326 0.20 -4.09 -18.55
CA LYS A 326 0.85 -4.84 -17.47
C LYS A 326 0.84 -6.35 -17.72
N VAL A 327 2.01 -6.96 -17.57
CA VAL A 327 2.25 -8.40 -17.63
C VAL A 327 2.20 -8.96 -16.22
N THR A 328 1.32 -9.94 -15.97
CA THR A 328 1.38 -10.76 -14.76
C THR A 328 2.70 -11.53 -14.75
N PRO A 329 3.49 -11.50 -13.65
CA PRO A 329 4.79 -12.13 -13.58
C PRO A 329 4.73 -13.65 -13.73
N ASP A 330 5.90 -14.25 -13.95
CA ASP A 330 6.13 -15.68 -13.78
C ASP A 330 6.16 -16.09 -12.30
N GLU A 331 6.38 -17.37 -12.03
CA GLU A 331 6.44 -17.95 -10.68
C GLU A 331 7.57 -17.38 -9.82
N ASP A 332 8.63 -16.85 -10.46
CA ASP A 332 9.79 -16.22 -9.83
C ASP A 332 9.63 -14.70 -9.67
N MET A 333 8.40 -14.19 -9.86
CA MET A 333 8.06 -12.76 -9.82
C MET A 333 8.80 -11.90 -10.86
N GLY A 334 9.25 -12.50 -11.96
CA GLY A 334 9.92 -11.86 -13.08
C GLY A 334 9.02 -11.70 -14.32
N MET A 335 9.53 -11.00 -15.34
CA MET A 335 8.83 -10.82 -16.62
C MET A 335 8.60 -12.12 -17.39
N ASP A 336 7.34 -12.48 -17.59
CA ASP A 336 6.94 -13.49 -18.57
C ASP A 336 7.05 -12.93 -20.00
N LEU A 337 8.09 -13.36 -20.72
CA LEU A 337 8.38 -12.91 -22.09
C LEU A 337 7.27 -13.25 -23.09
N LYS A 338 6.57 -14.38 -22.93
CA LYS A 338 5.49 -14.79 -23.85
C LYS A 338 4.29 -13.87 -23.68
N ARG A 339 3.92 -13.58 -22.43
CA ARG A 339 2.84 -12.63 -22.12
C ARG A 339 3.20 -11.21 -22.52
N MET A 340 4.44 -10.78 -22.29
CA MET A 340 4.95 -9.49 -22.76
C MET A 340 4.76 -9.32 -24.26
N VAL A 341 5.24 -10.27 -25.07
CA VAL A 341 5.14 -10.20 -26.54
C VAL A 341 3.68 -10.16 -27.01
N LYS A 342 2.75 -10.84 -26.32
CA LYS A 342 1.31 -10.82 -26.64
C LYS A 342 0.66 -9.44 -26.42
N LEU A 343 1.17 -8.64 -25.47
CA LEU A 343 0.65 -7.31 -25.17
C LEU A 343 1.26 -6.20 -26.04
N MET A 344 2.31 -6.50 -26.80
CA MET A 344 2.93 -5.55 -27.73
C MET A 344 2.12 -5.45 -29.02
N ASP A 345 2.07 -4.24 -29.59
CA ASP A 345 1.46 -3.97 -30.90
C ASP A 345 2.24 -2.87 -31.66
N ALA A 346 1.64 -2.33 -32.72
CA ALA A 346 2.24 -1.29 -33.55
C ALA A 346 2.40 0.07 -32.82
N ASN A 347 1.68 0.28 -31.72
CA ASN A 347 1.74 1.50 -30.92
C ASN A 347 2.71 1.39 -29.73
N THR A 348 3.33 0.22 -29.53
CA THR A 348 4.29 0.02 -28.45
C THR A 348 5.56 0.83 -28.71
N VAL A 349 5.84 1.82 -27.87
CA VAL A 349 7.05 2.66 -27.98
C VAL A 349 8.24 2.10 -27.19
N ALA A 350 7.96 1.41 -26.08
CA ALA A 350 8.99 0.78 -25.25
C ALA A 350 8.46 -0.41 -24.44
N ILE A 351 9.38 -1.31 -24.09
CA ILE A 351 9.21 -2.31 -23.04
C ILE A 351 10.07 -1.95 -21.83
N VAL A 352 9.69 -2.41 -20.64
CA VAL A 352 10.32 -2.06 -19.37
C VAL A 352 10.69 -3.32 -18.60
N GLY A 353 11.96 -3.41 -18.16
CA GLY A 353 12.44 -4.43 -17.23
C GLY A 353 13.16 -3.80 -16.03
N SER A 354 13.23 -4.52 -14.91
CA SER A 354 13.82 -4.04 -13.66
C SER A 354 15.06 -4.87 -13.27
N CYS A 355 16.08 -4.21 -12.72
CA CYS A 355 17.31 -4.84 -12.26
C CYS A 355 17.82 -4.18 -10.96
N CYS A 356 17.35 -4.61 -9.78
CA CYS A 356 16.20 -5.50 -9.51
C CYS A 356 14.90 -4.71 -9.30
N GLN A 357 13.75 -5.40 -9.30
CA GLN A 357 12.48 -4.82 -8.89
C GLN A 357 12.39 -4.60 -7.37
N TYR A 358 11.55 -3.63 -6.96
CA TYR A 358 11.44 -3.17 -5.58
C TYR A 358 10.79 -4.20 -4.65
N CYS A 359 9.69 -4.82 -5.08
CA CYS A 359 8.82 -5.62 -4.22
C CYS A 359 9.47 -6.94 -3.76
N HIS A 360 10.13 -7.68 -4.66
CA HIS A 360 10.63 -9.03 -4.42
C HIS A 360 12.09 -9.27 -4.82
N GLY A 361 12.82 -8.22 -5.23
CA GLY A 361 14.26 -8.33 -5.50
C GLY A 361 14.66 -9.12 -6.75
N THR A 362 13.68 -9.59 -7.54
CA THR A 362 13.92 -10.30 -8.81
C THR A 362 14.58 -9.38 -9.84
N VAL A 363 15.49 -9.95 -10.64
CA VAL A 363 16.02 -9.30 -11.85
C VAL A 363 15.26 -9.85 -13.04
N ASP A 364 14.72 -8.97 -13.88
CA ASP A 364 14.04 -9.37 -15.12
C ASP A 364 15.03 -9.94 -16.15
N PRO A 365 14.59 -10.79 -17.10
CA PRO A 365 15.41 -11.36 -18.16
C PRO A 365 15.83 -10.33 -19.24
N ILE A 366 16.61 -9.31 -18.83
CA ILE A 366 16.97 -8.15 -19.67
C ILE A 366 17.63 -8.55 -20.99
N GLN A 367 18.50 -9.57 -20.97
CA GLN A 367 19.19 -10.04 -22.18
C GLN A 367 18.20 -10.55 -23.26
N GLU A 368 17.17 -11.29 -22.86
CA GLU A 368 16.15 -11.78 -23.78
C GLU A 368 15.17 -10.68 -24.19
N MET A 369 14.85 -9.76 -23.26
CA MET A 369 14.07 -8.56 -23.57
C MET A 369 14.77 -7.69 -24.62
N GLY A 370 16.10 -7.55 -24.55
CA GLY A 370 16.90 -6.82 -25.54
C GLY A 370 16.77 -7.39 -26.95
N LYS A 371 16.82 -8.73 -27.09
CA LYS A 371 16.59 -9.41 -28.37
C LYS A 371 15.19 -9.12 -28.93
N ILE A 372 14.17 -9.11 -28.07
CA ILE A 372 12.79 -8.81 -28.47
C ILE A 372 12.67 -7.33 -28.89
N ALA A 373 13.23 -6.40 -28.12
CA ALA A 373 13.22 -4.97 -28.41
C ALA A 373 13.83 -4.67 -29.78
N LEU A 374 15.00 -5.27 -30.08
CA LEU A 374 15.63 -5.17 -31.40
C LEU A 374 14.75 -5.72 -32.52
N LYS A 375 14.22 -6.94 -32.36
CA LYS A 375 13.38 -7.59 -33.37
C LYS A 375 12.11 -6.78 -33.66
N LYS A 376 11.53 -6.15 -32.63
CA LYS A 376 10.28 -5.37 -32.71
C LYS A 376 10.53 -3.88 -32.98
N LYS A 377 11.78 -3.43 -32.95
CA LYS A 377 12.19 -2.02 -33.16
C LYS A 377 11.54 -1.05 -32.16
N VAL A 378 11.38 -1.50 -30.91
CA VAL A 378 10.88 -0.70 -29.78
C VAL A 378 12.01 -0.38 -28.81
N GLY A 379 11.83 0.62 -27.95
CA GLY A 379 12.77 0.88 -26.87
C GLY A 379 12.76 -0.20 -25.79
N LEU A 380 13.86 -0.35 -25.07
CA LEU A 380 13.94 -1.08 -23.80
C LEU A 380 14.50 -0.15 -22.73
N HIS A 381 13.69 0.15 -21.72
CA HIS A 381 14.14 0.80 -20.50
C HIS A 381 14.48 -0.25 -19.44
N VAL A 382 15.66 -0.13 -18.82
CA VAL A 382 16.04 -0.95 -17.67
C VAL A 382 16.02 -0.07 -16.42
N ASP A 383 15.08 -0.35 -15.52
CA ASP A 383 15.01 0.30 -14.22
C ASP A 383 16.04 -0.32 -13.27
N CYS A 384 17.17 0.36 -13.10
CA CYS A 384 18.16 0.06 -12.09
C CYS A 384 18.13 1.09 -10.95
N CYS A 385 17.02 1.81 -10.74
CA CYS A 385 16.95 2.82 -9.70
C CYS A 385 17.29 2.20 -8.34
N LEU A 386 16.73 1.04 -7.99
CA LEU A 386 17.05 0.38 -6.72
C LEU A 386 18.47 -0.18 -6.71
N GLY A 387 18.80 -1.17 -7.55
CA GLY A 387 20.09 -1.86 -7.53
C GLY A 387 21.29 -1.07 -8.07
N GLY A 388 21.12 0.20 -8.42
CA GLY A 388 21.96 0.85 -9.44
C GLY A 388 23.44 1.02 -9.12
N PHE A 389 23.81 1.11 -7.86
CA PHE A 389 25.22 1.14 -7.41
C PHE A 389 25.66 -0.19 -6.77
N LEU A 390 24.92 -1.27 -7.02
CA LEU A 390 25.27 -2.64 -6.64
C LEU A 390 25.53 -3.47 -7.89
N VAL A 391 24.55 -3.54 -8.79
CA VAL A 391 24.57 -4.39 -9.99
C VAL A 391 25.81 -4.20 -10.88
N PRO A 392 26.38 -2.99 -11.06
CA PRO A 392 27.60 -2.83 -11.85
C PRO A 392 28.87 -3.35 -11.17
N PHE A 393 28.83 -3.57 -9.85
CA PHE A 393 29.97 -4.01 -9.05
C PHE A 393 29.85 -5.47 -8.60
N MET A 394 28.71 -6.13 -8.83
CA MET A 394 28.47 -7.52 -8.42
C MET A 394 29.50 -8.50 -8.96
N GLU A 395 29.82 -8.43 -10.27
CA GLU A 395 30.84 -9.30 -10.88
C GLU A 395 32.20 -9.16 -10.16
N LYS A 396 32.62 -7.92 -9.87
CA LYS A 396 33.87 -7.62 -9.14
C LYS A 396 33.81 -7.98 -7.66
N ALA A 397 32.62 -7.97 -7.06
CA ALA A 397 32.39 -8.37 -5.68
C ALA A 397 32.39 -9.91 -5.50
N GLY A 398 32.38 -10.68 -6.60
CA GLY A 398 32.35 -12.14 -6.61
C GLY A 398 30.94 -12.73 -6.71
N PHE A 399 29.99 -11.97 -7.27
CA PHE A 399 28.60 -12.39 -7.40
C PHE A 399 28.15 -12.38 -8.86
N ASP A 400 27.54 -13.50 -9.27
CA ASP A 400 26.96 -13.60 -10.61
C ASP A 400 25.71 -12.73 -10.76
N ILE A 401 25.59 -12.08 -11.91
CA ILE A 401 24.39 -11.37 -12.35
C ILE A 401 24.28 -11.46 -13.89
N PRO A 402 23.09 -11.74 -14.45
CA PRO A 402 22.89 -11.72 -15.89
C PRO A 402 23.18 -10.33 -16.49
N PRO A 403 23.65 -10.22 -17.75
CA PRO A 403 23.82 -8.93 -18.41
C PRO A 403 22.53 -8.10 -18.41
N PHE A 404 22.62 -6.84 -17.98
CA PHE A 404 21.48 -5.95 -17.80
C PHE A 404 21.67 -4.54 -18.36
N ASP A 405 22.91 -4.15 -18.68
CA ASP A 405 23.27 -2.78 -19.05
C ASP A 405 23.42 -2.59 -20.57
N PHE A 406 24.12 -1.53 -21.01
CA PHE A 406 24.31 -1.24 -22.43
C PHE A 406 25.15 -2.31 -23.18
N ARG A 407 25.75 -3.28 -22.48
CA ARG A 407 26.33 -4.48 -23.11
C ARG A 407 25.26 -5.37 -23.76
N VAL A 408 24.00 -5.26 -23.33
CA VAL A 408 22.87 -5.99 -23.91
C VAL A 408 22.36 -5.28 -25.17
N PRO A 409 22.49 -5.87 -26.36
CA PRO A 409 21.93 -5.29 -27.58
C PRO A 409 20.40 -5.15 -27.43
N GLY A 410 19.91 -3.92 -27.61
CA GLY A 410 18.49 -3.57 -27.47
C GLY A 410 18.17 -2.70 -26.27
N VAL A 411 19.03 -2.63 -25.24
CA VAL A 411 18.87 -1.67 -24.13
C VAL A 411 19.11 -0.26 -24.66
N THR A 412 18.09 0.60 -24.56
CA THR A 412 18.12 1.97 -25.11
C THR A 412 18.09 3.06 -24.04
N SER A 413 17.64 2.76 -22.82
CA SER A 413 17.82 3.64 -21.66
C SER A 413 17.89 2.87 -20.35
N ILE A 414 18.53 3.47 -19.35
CA ILE A 414 18.71 2.93 -18.01
C ILE A 414 18.50 4.06 -17.00
N SER A 415 17.84 3.79 -15.87
CA SER A 415 17.76 4.72 -14.73
C SER A 415 18.56 4.19 -13.54
N CYS A 416 19.24 5.06 -12.80
CA CYS A 416 20.13 4.70 -11.69
C CYS A 416 20.11 5.77 -10.60
N ASP A 417 20.01 5.38 -9.32
CA ASP A 417 19.90 6.32 -8.21
C ASP A 417 21.16 6.38 -7.32
N PRO A 418 22.02 7.42 -7.45
CA PRO A 418 23.09 7.65 -6.48
C PRO A 418 22.60 7.90 -5.05
N HIS A 419 21.39 8.47 -4.84
CA HIS A 419 20.86 8.71 -3.47
C HIS A 419 20.41 7.42 -2.72
N LYS A 420 20.61 6.27 -3.37
CA LYS A 420 20.45 4.93 -2.79
C LYS A 420 21.83 4.37 -2.48
N TYR A 421 22.28 3.34 -3.21
CA TYR A 421 23.57 2.68 -2.97
C TYR A 421 24.79 3.47 -3.48
N GLY A 422 24.59 4.62 -4.15
CA GLY A 422 25.68 5.56 -4.41
C GLY A 422 26.06 6.39 -3.19
N PHE A 423 25.28 6.27 -2.11
CA PHE A 423 25.43 6.97 -0.84
C PHE A 423 25.43 8.50 -0.95
N ALA A 424 24.89 9.03 -2.04
CA ALA A 424 24.66 10.46 -2.22
C ALA A 424 23.47 10.95 -1.36
N PRO A 425 23.33 12.26 -1.08
CA PRO A 425 22.15 12.77 -0.40
C PRO A 425 20.89 12.57 -1.25
N LYS A 426 19.71 12.58 -0.60
CA LYS A 426 18.43 12.58 -1.31
C LYS A 426 18.37 13.74 -2.31
N GLY A 427 17.70 13.52 -3.44
CA GLY A 427 17.61 14.50 -4.52
C GLY A 427 18.58 14.25 -5.69
N SER A 428 19.03 13.01 -5.90
CA SER A 428 19.97 12.68 -6.98
C SER A 428 19.68 11.32 -7.63
N SER A 429 19.51 11.34 -8.96
CA SER A 429 19.40 10.19 -9.86
C SER A 429 20.00 10.53 -11.23
N VAL A 430 20.15 9.52 -12.08
CA VAL A 430 20.65 9.67 -13.45
C VAL A 430 19.77 8.85 -14.38
N VAL A 431 19.35 9.48 -15.46
CA VAL A 431 18.77 8.79 -16.62
C VAL A 431 19.81 8.75 -17.75
N MET A 432 20.00 7.57 -18.32
CA MET A 432 20.94 7.29 -19.40
C MET A 432 20.19 6.83 -20.65
N PHE A 433 20.73 7.16 -21.81
CA PHE A 433 20.24 6.78 -23.12
C PHE A 433 21.39 6.23 -23.95
N ALA A 434 21.12 5.22 -24.77
CA ALA A 434 22.12 4.63 -25.65
C ALA A 434 22.65 5.61 -26.71
N ASN A 435 21.90 6.66 -27.04
CA ASN A 435 22.32 7.68 -28.01
C ASN A 435 21.63 9.04 -27.77
N LYS A 436 22.16 10.07 -28.44
CA LYS A 436 21.66 11.45 -28.36
C LYS A 436 20.30 11.65 -29.02
N GLU A 437 19.95 10.88 -30.05
CA GLU A 437 18.65 10.97 -30.73
C GLU A 437 17.51 10.76 -29.72
N LEU A 438 17.55 9.65 -28.97
CA LEU A 438 16.55 9.35 -27.96
C LEU A 438 16.57 10.38 -26.82
N ARG A 439 17.75 10.82 -26.39
CA ARG A 439 17.87 11.87 -25.37
C ARG A 439 17.29 13.21 -25.82
N HIS A 440 17.38 13.59 -27.09
CA HIS A 440 16.83 14.87 -27.57
C HIS A 440 15.30 14.91 -27.50
N HIS A 441 14.62 13.77 -27.55
CA HIS A 441 13.18 13.67 -27.29
C HIS A 441 12.81 13.87 -25.81
N MET A 442 13.79 13.79 -24.90
CA MET A 442 13.59 14.11 -23.49
C MET A 442 13.48 15.63 -23.25
N TYR A 443 14.27 16.43 -23.97
CA TYR A 443 14.43 17.87 -23.73
C TYR A 443 13.14 18.67 -23.95
N CYS A 444 13.11 19.86 -23.37
CA CYS A 444 12.11 20.89 -23.62
C CYS A 444 12.80 22.11 -24.22
N TYR A 445 12.27 22.64 -25.33
CA TYR A 445 12.75 23.85 -25.99
C TYR A 445 11.60 24.83 -26.19
N LEU A 446 11.76 26.06 -25.74
CA LEU A 446 10.83 27.17 -25.94
C LEU A 446 11.60 28.30 -26.62
N ILE A 447 11.56 28.35 -27.94
CA ILE A 447 12.36 29.29 -28.75
C ILE A 447 11.70 30.67 -28.90
N ASP A 448 10.37 30.73 -28.77
CA ASP A 448 9.57 31.94 -28.98
C ASP A 448 9.08 32.59 -27.66
N TRP A 449 9.61 32.14 -26.51
CA TRP A 449 9.22 32.71 -25.22
C TRP A 449 9.79 34.12 -25.04
N SER A 450 8.98 35.06 -24.54
CA SER A 450 9.37 36.48 -24.40
C SER A 450 10.52 36.72 -23.42
N GLY A 451 10.80 35.77 -22.53
CA GLY A 451 11.97 35.77 -21.64
C GLY A 451 13.29 35.37 -22.31
N GLY A 452 13.27 35.05 -23.61
CA GLY A 452 14.40 34.56 -24.39
C GLY A 452 14.33 33.06 -24.65
N ILE A 453 15.29 32.55 -25.43
CA ILE A 453 15.40 31.11 -25.72
C ILE A 453 15.57 30.35 -24.40
N TYR A 454 14.62 29.47 -24.11
CA TYR A 454 14.62 28.66 -22.89
C TYR A 454 14.71 27.17 -23.24
N ALA A 455 15.59 26.45 -22.55
CA ALA A 455 15.75 25.01 -22.71
C ALA A 455 16.11 24.33 -21.39
N THR A 456 15.49 23.18 -21.12
CA THR A 456 15.82 22.35 -19.96
C THR A 456 16.11 20.90 -20.37
N PRO A 457 17.14 20.28 -19.76
CA PRO A 457 17.44 18.88 -20.04
C PRO A 457 16.47 17.92 -19.33
N THR A 458 15.83 18.35 -18.25
CA THR A 458 14.89 17.54 -17.44
C THR A 458 13.63 18.34 -17.09
N THR A 459 12.82 17.88 -16.12
CA THR A 459 11.53 18.52 -15.78
C THR A 459 11.69 19.92 -15.18
N THR A 460 12.82 20.21 -14.54
CA THR A 460 13.01 21.41 -13.73
C THR A 460 13.84 22.48 -14.46
N GLY A 461 13.52 23.75 -14.18
CA GLY A 461 14.35 24.90 -14.55
C GLY A 461 15.45 25.10 -13.51
N SER A 462 15.17 25.90 -12.48
CA SER A 462 16.05 26.05 -11.32
C SER A 462 16.22 24.72 -10.59
N ARG A 463 17.47 24.35 -10.30
CA ARG A 463 17.83 23.11 -9.61
C ARG A 463 18.80 23.39 -8.47
N PRO A 464 18.75 22.65 -7.35
CA PRO A 464 19.70 22.82 -6.26
C PRO A 464 21.08 22.24 -6.64
N GLY A 465 22.15 23.03 -6.47
CA GLY A 465 23.52 22.59 -6.73
C GLY A 465 24.11 21.68 -5.64
N GLY A 466 23.63 21.80 -4.41
CA GLY A 466 24.06 20.99 -3.27
C GLY A 466 24.04 19.47 -3.55
N PRO A 467 22.91 18.88 -3.98
CA PRO A 467 22.83 17.46 -4.31
C PRO A 467 23.79 17.03 -5.43
N VAL A 468 23.99 17.84 -6.46
CA VAL A 468 24.90 17.54 -7.57
C VAL A 468 26.34 17.42 -7.06
N ALA A 469 26.82 18.45 -6.35
CA ALA A 469 28.18 18.47 -5.82
C ALA A 469 28.43 17.36 -4.79
N ALA A 470 27.45 17.11 -3.91
CA ALA A 470 27.52 16.04 -2.92
C ALA A 470 27.50 14.64 -3.56
N THR A 471 26.74 14.44 -4.62
CA THR A 471 26.75 13.18 -5.40
C THR A 471 28.13 12.94 -6.00
N TRP A 472 28.68 13.97 -6.65
CA TRP A 472 30.02 13.94 -7.20
C TRP A 472 31.06 13.59 -6.14
N ALA A 473 31.00 14.25 -4.98
CA ALA A 473 31.91 13.99 -3.86
C ALA A 473 31.78 12.57 -3.30
N SER A 474 30.56 12.04 -3.16
CA SER A 474 30.32 10.65 -2.72
C SER A 474 30.98 9.66 -3.67
N MET A 475 30.71 9.78 -4.98
CA MET A 475 31.26 8.87 -6.00
C MET A 475 32.79 8.90 -6.03
N ARG A 476 33.38 10.10 -5.91
CA ARG A 476 34.83 10.30 -5.89
C ARG A 476 35.48 9.77 -4.62
N ARG A 477 34.80 9.84 -3.47
CA ARG A 477 35.29 9.34 -2.18
C ARG A 477 35.30 7.82 -2.12
N PHE A 478 34.22 7.17 -2.57
CA PHE A 478 34.12 5.71 -2.55
C PHE A 478 35.01 5.07 -3.62
N GLY A 479 34.98 5.61 -4.83
CA GLY A 479 35.62 4.97 -5.97
C GLY A 479 35.11 3.54 -6.23
N VAL A 480 35.74 2.85 -7.16
CA VAL A 480 35.33 1.48 -7.53
C VAL A 480 35.53 0.51 -6.37
N GLU A 481 36.64 0.60 -5.65
CA GLU A 481 36.98 -0.31 -4.55
C GLU A 481 35.97 -0.22 -3.40
N GLY A 482 35.60 1.01 -3.01
CA GLY A 482 34.60 1.24 -1.97
C GLY A 482 33.24 0.65 -2.36
N TYR A 483 32.78 0.89 -3.59
CA TYR A 483 31.50 0.34 -4.05
C TYR A 483 31.52 -1.20 -4.20
N VAL A 484 32.64 -1.79 -4.60
CA VAL A 484 32.81 -3.25 -4.63
C VAL A 484 32.71 -3.84 -3.23
N GLU A 485 33.35 -3.22 -2.23
CA GLU A 485 33.28 -3.68 -0.85
C GLU A 485 31.88 -3.54 -0.24
N THR A 486 31.21 -2.40 -0.44
CA THR A 486 29.83 -2.25 0.04
C THR A 486 28.87 -3.21 -0.65
N THR A 487 29.09 -3.50 -1.93
CA THR A 487 28.33 -4.53 -2.67
C THR A 487 28.56 -5.91 -2.08
N ARG A 488 29.81 -6.25 -1.73
CA ARG A 488 30.15 -7.52 -1.06
C ARG A 488 29.35 -7.71 0.23
N GLN A 489 29.30 -6.68 1.06
CA GLN A 489 28.59 -6.70 2.33
C GLN A 489 27.07 -6.83 2.14
N ILE A 490 26.46 -5.99 1.31
CA ILE A 490 25.01 -5.94 1.13
C ILE A 490 24.48 -7.19 0.43
N VAL A 491 25.08 -7.58 -0.70
CA VAL A 491 24.62 -8.75 -1.46
C VAL A 491 24.95 -10.05 -0.69
N GLY A 492 26.09 -10.10 0.00
CA GLY A 492 26.44 -11.21 0.89
C GLY A 492 25.41 -11.42 2.00
N ALA A 493 25.02 -10.35 2.69
CA ALA A 493 23.96 -10.37 3.68
C ALA A 493 22.59 -10.73 3.07
N THR A 494 22.30 -10.26 1.86
CA THR A 494 21.05 -10.58 1.13
C THR A 494 20.93 -12.09 0.91
N ARG A 495 22.00 -12.72 0.41
CA ARG A 495 22.05 -14.18 0.21
C ARG A 495 21.92 -14.94 1.53
N LYS A 496 22.61 -14.48 2.58
CA LYS A 496 22.53 -15.08 3.92
C LYS A 496 21.10 -15.05 4.47
N ILE A 497 20.42 -13.90 4.38
CA ILE A 497 19.04 -13.77 4.85
C ILE A 497 18.09 -14.62 3.99
N ALA A 498 18.27 -14.63 2.66
CA ALA A 498 17.45 -15.45 1.77
C ALA A 498 17.54 -16.94 2.09
N GLU A 499 18.73 -17.48 2.38
CA GLU A 499 18.89 -18.87 2.82
C GLU A 499 18.31 -19.07 4.23
N GLY A 500 18.58 -18.17 5.17
CA GLY A 500 18.06 -18.25 6.53
C GLY A 500 16.52 -18.22 6.61
N VAL A 501 15.85 -17.50 5.69
CA VAL A 501 14.37 -17.51 5.58
C VAL A 501 13.86 -18.87 5.12
N LYS A 502 14.54 -19.55 4.18
CA LYS A 502 14.14 -20.88 3.68
C LYS A 502 14.23 -21.96 4.77
N GLU A 503 15.09 -21.78 5.76
CA GLU A 503 15.26 -22.70 6.90
C GLU A 503 14.13 -22.58 7.95
N ILE A 504 13.28 -21.56 7.85
CA ILE A 504 12.17 -21.34 8.80
C ILE A 504 10.92 -22.02 8.26
N ASP A 505 10.50 -23.11 8.91
CA ASP A 505 9.42 -24.07 8.54
C ASP A 505 8.04 -23.44 8.17
N CYS A 506 7.84 -22.15 8.42
CA CYS A 506 6.59 -21.43 8.12
C CYS A 506 6.74 -20.34 7.06
N LEU A 507 7.95 -20.08 6.57
CA LEU A 507 8.25 -19.01 5.62
C LEU A 507 8.69 -19.56 4.26
N ARG A 508 8.48 -18.76 3.22
CA ARG A 508 9.02 -18.99 1.89
C ARG A 508 9.51 -17.68 1.31
N VAL A 509 10.62 -17.72 0.58
CA VAL A 509 11.09 -16.57 -0.20
C VAL A 509 10.14 -16.37 -1.38
N VAL A 510 9.78 -15.11 -1.66
CA VAL A 510 8.99 -14.70 -2.82
C VAL A 510 9.94 -14.06 -3.84
N GLY A 511 9.97 -14.59 -5.05
CA GLY A 511 10.87 -14.13 -6.12
C GLY A 511 12.32 -14.60 -5.96
N ARG A 512 13.25 -13.93 -6.66
CA ARG A 512 14.68 -14.28 -6.71
C ARG A 512 15.56 -13.16 -6.19
N PRO A 513 15.95 -13.18 -4.90
CA PRO A 513 16.66 -12.08 -4.25
C PRO A 513 18.16 -12.06 -4.63
N LEU A 514 18.48 -11.66 -5.86
CA LEU A 514 19.86 -11.67 -6.37
C LEU A 514 20.70 -10.46 -5.89
N VAL A 515 20.03 -9.34 -5.58
CA VAL A 515 20.69 -8.05 -5.36
C VAL A 515 20.59 -7.61 -3.90
N CYS A 516 19.54 -6.89 -3.51
CA CYS A 516 19.47 -6.23 -2.20
C CYS A 516 18.11 -6.33 -1.50
N VAL A 517 17.16 -7.10 -2.03
CA VAL A 517 15.84 -7.24 -1.42
C VAL A 517 15.57 -8.71 -1.18
N VAL A 518 15.17 -9.06 0.04
CA VAL A 518 14.61 -10.37 0.36
C VAL A 518 13.15 -10.16 0.71
N ALA A 519 12.26 -10.63 -0.16
CA ALA A 519 10.83 -10.72 0.14
C ALA A 519 10.48 -12.14 0.57
N PHE A 520 9.56 -12.24 1.52
CA PHE A 520 9.08 -13.51 2.01
C PHE A 520 7.60 -13.42 2.38
N ASP A 521 6.98 -14.58 2.34
CA ASP A 521 5.59 -14.82 2.70
C ASP A 521 5.53 -16.04 3.63
N THR A 522 4.40 -16.24 4.29
CA THR A 522 4.15 -17.48 5.01
C THR A 522 3.77 -18.58 4.03
N THR A 523 4.10 -19.83 4.37
CA THR A 523 3.60 -20.98 3.60
C THR A 523 2.10 -21.15 3.85
N PRO A 524 1.32 -21.71 2.89
CA PRO A 524 -0.09 -22.01 3.13
C PRO A 524 -0.35 -22.87 4.38
N ALA A 525 0.58 -23.76 4.72
CA ALA A 525 0.50 -24.64 5.89
C ALA A 525 0.72 -23.90 7.23
N ALA A 526 1.27 -22.69 7.22
CA ALA A 526 1.55 -21.93 8.44
C ALA A 526 0.26 -21.48 9.17
N GLY A 527 -0.84 -21.25 8.43
CA GLY A 527 -2.12 -20.84 9.01
C GLY A 527 -2.17 -19.40 9.54
N PHE A 528 -1.17 -18.57 9.25
CA PHE A 528 -1.13 -17.14 9.59
C PHE A 528 -0.46 -16.32 8.49
N SER A 529 -0.71 -15.00 8.48
CA SER A 529 -0.21 -14.07 7.46
C SER A 529 1.24 -13.62 7.72
N CYS A 530 2.02 -13.39 6.66
CA CYS A 530 3.33 -12.74 6.77
C CYS A 530 3.28 -11.32 7.35
N TYR A 531 2.14 -10.63 7.23
CA TYR A 531 1.93 -9.32 7.85
C TYR A 531 1.90 -9.41 9.39
N ALA A 532 1.38 -10.50 9.94
CA ALA A 532 1.41 -10.77 11.38
C ALA A 532 2.86 -10.90 11.88
N VAL A 533 3.71 -11.55 11.08
CA VAL A 533 5.15 -11.69 11.37
C VAL A 533 5.84 -10.31 11.34
N ALA A 534 5.52 -9.46 10.36
CA ALA A 534 6.06 -8.10 10.29
C ALA A 534 5.60 -7.21 11.47
N ASP A 535 4.33 -7.28 11.86
CA ASP A 535 3.82 -6.57 13.04
C ASP A 535 4.51 -7.05 14.31
N CYS A 536 4.67 -8.37 14.45
CA CYS A 536 5.32 -9.00 15.59
C CYS A 536 6.79 -8.58 15.73
N ILE A 537 7.59 -8.71 14.66
CA ILE A 537 9.03 -8.38 14.70
C ILE A 537 9.26 -6.87 14.91
N LYS A 538 8.34 -6.01 14.43
CA LYS A 538 8.35 -4.58 14.73
C LYS A 538 8.16 -4.31 16.22
N GLN A 539 7.12 -4.90 16.82
CA GLN A 539 6.81 -4.68 18.23
C GLN A 539 7.84 -5.30 19.19
N GLN A 540 8.33 -6.50 18.88
CA GLN A 540 9.29 -7.22 19.74
C GLN A 540 10.71 -6.68 19.64
N SER A 541 11.13 -6.37 18.41
CA SER A 541 12.55 -6.19 18.10
C SER A 541 12.84 -4.89 17.34
N GLY A 542 11.83 -4.09 17.00
CA GLY A 542 11.99 -2.80 16.33
C GLY A 542 12.33 -2.89 14.85
N TRP A 543 12.13 -4.04 14.20
CA TRP A 543 12.35 -4.18 12.76
C TRP A 543 11.18 -3.63 11.95
N GLU A 544 11.48 -2.75 11.00
CA GLU A 544 10.48 -2.21 10.09
C GLU A 544 10.67 -2.80 8.69
N LEU A 545 9.75 -3.67 8.31
CA LEU A 545 9.68 -4.31 7.00
C LEU A 545 8.70 -3.58 6.10
N ALA A 546 8.89 -3.68 4.79
CA ALA A 546 7.97 -3.09 3.83
C ALA A 546 6.89 -4.10 3.48
N THR A 547 5.65 -3.65 3.44
CA THR A 547 4.50 -4.47 3.07
C THR A 547 4.31 -4.48 1.55
N CYS A 548 4.13 -5.66 0.98
CA CYS A 548 3.87 -5.89 -0.44
C CYS A 548 2.56 -6.68 -0.60
N GLN A 549 1.90 -6.53 -1.75
CA GLN A 549 0.64 -7.19 -2.07
C GLN A 549 0.62 -7.69 -3.51
N ASN A 550 -0.29 -8.63 -3.80
CA ASN A 550 -0.45 -9.27 -5.10
C ASN A 550 0.83 -9.95 -5.63
N PRO A 551 1.38 -10.95 -4.90
CA PRO A 551 0.80 -11.64 -3.75
C PRO A 551 1.17 -11.00 -2.39
N PRO A 552 0.48 -11.37 -1.29
CA PRO A 552 0.90 -10.99 0.06
C PRO A 552 2.36 -11.34 0.29
N SER A 553 3.14 -10.36 0.75
CA SER A 553 4.52 -10.57 1.15
C SER A 553 5.02 -9.38 1.98
N VAL A 554 6.11 -9.59 2.69
CA VAL A 554 6.86 -8.51 3.33
C VAL A 554 8.32 -8.60 2.89
N HIS A 555 9.02 -7.47 2.82
CA HIS A 555 10.41 -7.49 2.41
C HIS A 555 11.33 -6.66 3.30
N LEU A 556 12.60 -7.05 3.26
CA LEU A 556 13.73 -6.27 3.74
C LEU A 556 14.59 -5.87 2.54
N ALA A 557 14.68 -4.57 2.27
CA ALA A 557 15.67 -3.99 1.36
C ALA A 557 16.95 -3.69 2.15
N LEU A 558 17.98 -4.51 1.95
CA LEU A 558 19.23 -4.44 2.67
C LEU A 558 20.06 -3.22 2.25
N THR A 559 20.54 -2.50 3.25
CA THR A 559 21.44 -1.35 3.20
C THR A 559 22.68 -1.65 4.04
N LEU A 560 23.67 -0.75 4.09
CA LEU A 560 24.83 -0.99 4.96
C LEU A 560 24.46 -1.21 6.44
N PRO A 561 23.53 -0.44 7.05
CA PRO A 561 23.10 -0.69 8.42
C PRO A 561 22.43 -2.05 8.63
N THR A 562 21.48 -2.43 7.78
CA THR A 562 20.75 -3.70 7.96
C THR A 562 21.61 -4.92 7.60
N ALA A 563 22.54 -4.78 6.63
CA ALA A 563 23.50 -5.85 6.31
C ALA A 563 24.43 -6.20 7.48
N LYS A 564 24.84 -5.20 8.29
CA LYS A 564 25.63 -5.44 9.52
C LYS A 564 24.85 -6.23 10.59
N ASN A 565 23.52 -6.15 10.55
CA ASN A 565 22.61 -6.76 11.52
C ASN A 565 21.93 -8.04 10.98
N ALA A 566 22.45 -8.66 9.91
CA ALA A 566 21.80 -9.78 9.24
C ALA A 566 21.58 -11.01 10.14
N ASP A 567 22.52 -11.32 11.04
CA ASP A 567 22.37 -12.40 12.01
C ASP A 567 21.25 -12.12 13.01
N GLN A 568 21.28 -10.93 13.62
CA GLN A 568 20.26 -10.49 14.56
C GLN A 568 18.86 -10.49 13.90
N PHE A 569 18.78 -10.09 12.63
CA PHE A 569 17.52 -10.15 11.89
C PHE A 569 16.96 -11.57 11.83
N LEU A 570 17.78 -12.56 11.49
CA LEU A 570 17.34 -13.95 11.39
C LEU A 570 16.93 -14.54 12.75
N GLU A 571 17.63 -14.18 13.83
CA GLU A 571 17.26 -14.55 15.20
C GLU A 571 15.91 -13.93 15.59
N ASP A 572 15.76 -12.62 15.39
CA ASP A 572 14.54 -11.88 15.70
C ASP A 572 13.35 -12.38 14.85
N LEU A 573 13.58 -12.71 13.58
CA LEU A 573 12.56 -13.26 12.68
C LEU A 573 12.11 -14.65 13.13
N LYS A 574 13.05 -15.52 13.53
CA LYS A 574 12.72 -16.83 14.08
C LYS A 574 11.86 -16.70 15.34
N ALA A 575 12.21 -15.79 16.25
CA ALA A 575 11.44 -15.54 17.47
C ALA A 575 10.04 -14.98 17.18
N ALA A 576 9.93 -14.05 16.22
CA ALA A 576 8.64 -13.49 15.80
C ALA A 576 7.72 -14.57 15.22
N VAL A 577 8.25 -15.43 14.34
CA VAL A 577 7.48 -16.56 13.78
C VAL A 577 6.97 -17.51 14.87
N GLN A 578 7.80 -17.85 15.87
CA GLN A 578 7.34 -18.68 17.00
C GLN A 578 6.24 -17.99 17.81
N THR A 579 6.36 -16.68 18.02
CA THR A 579 5.33 -15.92 18.75
C THR A 579 4.01 -15.91 18.00
N VAL A 580 4.02 -15.61 16.70
CA VAL A 580 2.81 -15.61 15.87
C VAL A 580 2.22 -17.01 15.76
N LYS A 581 3.04 -18.05 15.68
CA LYS A 581 2.56 -19.44 15.66
C LYS A 581 1.84 -19.83 16.95
N ALA A 582 2.27 -19.29 18.10
CA ALA A 582 1.63 -19.54 19.39
C ALA A 582 0.30 -18.79 19.56
N ASP A 583 0.16 -17.62 18.94
CA ASP A 583 -1.07 -16.81 18.95
C ASP A 583 -1.27 -16.06 17.62
N PRO A 584 -1.85 -16.74 16.59
CA PRO A 584 -2.00 -16.19 15.25
C PRO A 584 -2.85 -14.93 15.14
N GLN A 585 -3.73 -14.68 16.11
CA GLN A 585 -4.68 -13.56 16.09
C GLN A 585 -4.14 -12.30 16.77
N ARG A 586 -3.08 -12.42 17.57
CA ARG A 586 -2.51 -11.30 18.34
C ARG A 586 -1.97 -10.17 17.48
N PHE A 587 -1.44 -10.48 16.30
CA PHE A 587 -0.78 -9.51 15.43
C PHE A 587 -1.52 -9.47 14.09
N ASN A 588 -2.44 -8.53 13.93
CA ASN A 588 -3.30 -8.46 12.74
C ASN A 588 -3.51 -7.04 12.20
N SER A 589 -2.76 -6.04 12.66
CA SER A 589 -2.98 -4.65 12.24
C SER A 589 -2.73 -4.45 10.74
N THR A 590 -1.58 -4.91 10.25
CA THR A 590 -1.21 -4.76 8.83
C THR A 590 -1.98 -5.73 7.96
N ALA A 591 -2.22 -6.96 8.42
CA ALA A 591 -3.12 -7.89 7.73
C ALA A 591 -4.51 -7.26 7.57
N GLY A 592 -5.03 -6.71 8.66
CA GLY A 592 -6.26 -5.93 8.80
C GLY A 592 -6.45 -4.95 7.65
N LEU A 593 -5.39 -4.18 7.41
CA LEU A 593 -5.40 -3.10 6.45
C LEU A 593 -5.51 -3.61 5.01
N TYR A 594 -4.66 -4.57 4.64
CA TYR A 594 -4.54 -5.03 3.26
C TYR A 594 -5.66 -6.01 2.86
N GLY A 595 -6.20 -6.80 3.79
CA GLY A 595 -7.37 -7.65 3.50
C GLY A 595 -8.60 -6.83 3.18
N MET A 596 -8.90 -5.83 4.01
CA MET A 596 -9.99 -4.87 3.77
C MET A 596 -9.77 -4.05 2.50
N ALA A 597 -8.57 -3.52 2.28
CA ALA A 597 -8.28 -2.74 1.08
C ALA A 597 -8.52 -3.56 -0.20
N ALA A 598 -8.32 -4.87 -0.18
CA ALA A 598 -8.63 -5.72 -1.33
C ALA A 598 -10.15 -5.92 -1.55
N SER A 599 -10.98 -5.77 -0.52
CA SER A 599 -12.43 -5.93 -0.58
C SER A 599 -13.23 -4.64 -0.86
N LEU A 600 -12.58 -3.48 -0.75
CA LEU A 600 -13.25 -2.19 -0.86
C LEU A 600 -13.32 -1.68 -2.32
N PRO A 601 -14.36 -0.90 -2.67
CA PRO A 601 -14.43 -0.17 -3.93
C PRO A 601 -13.20 0.73 -4.15
N THR A 602 -12.73 0.82 -5.39
CA THR A 602 -11.49 1.55 -5.72
C THR A 602 -11.60 3.05 -5.46
N ASP A 603 -12.75 3.64 -5.76
CA ASP A 603 -13.06 5.05 -5.51
C ASP A 603 -12.96 5.40 -4.01
N PHE A 604 -13.49 4.54 -3.14
CA PHE A 604 -13.35 4.72 -1.69
C PHE A 604 -11.89 4.69 -1.23
N LEU A 605 -11.07 3.78 -1.79
CA LEU A 605 -9.64 3.71 -1.47
C LEU A 605 -8.89 4.94 -1.97
N GLU A 606 -9.24 5.44 -3.16
CA GLU A 606 -8.66 6.66 -3.70
C GLU A 606 -8.99 7.88 -2.83
N ASP A 607 -10.24 8.01 -2.36
CA ASP A 607 -10.65 9.05 -1.42
C ASP A 607 -9.89 8.96 -0.09
N ALA A 608 -9.76 7.75 0.47
CA ALA A 608 -9.05 7.52 1.73
C ALA A 608 -7.55 7.84 1.60
N VAL A 609 -6.92 7.46 0.49
CA VAL A 609 -5.53 7.84 0.19
C VAL A 609 -5.40 9.34 -0.05
N GLY A 610 -6.38 9.98 -0.69
CA GLY A 610 -6.46 11.43 -0.87
C GLY A 610 -6.42 12.16 0.47
N ALA A 611 -7.32 11.80 1.38
CA ALA A 611 -7.38 12.37 2.73
C ALA A 611 -6.07 12.17 3.52
N TYR A 612 -5.41 11.02 3.36
CA TYR A 612 -4.10 10.79 3.96
C TYR A 612 -3.03 11.76 3.42
N LEU A 613 -3.03 12.04 2.11
CA LEU A 613 -2.09 12.98 1.50
C LEU A 613 -2.37 14.42 1.91
N ASP A 614 -3.65 14.81 2.07
CA ASP A 614 -4.05 16.12 2.57
C ASP A 614 -3.58 16.32 4.02
N ALA A 615 -3.85 15.35 4.89
CA ALA A 615 -3.37 15.34 6.28
C ALA A 615 -1.84 15.46 6.38
N MET A 616 -1.09 14.88 5.43
CA MET A 616 0.37 14.98 5.38
C MET A 616 0.90 16.31 4.85
N SER A 617 0.06 17.09 4.19
CA SER A 617 0.43 18.35 3.52
C SER A 617 -0.04 19.59 4.29
N GLU A 618 -0.89 19.43 5.31
CA GLU A 618 -1.52 20.52 6.04
C GLU A 618 -0.89 20.75 7.43
N ALA A 619 -0.66 22.02 7.77
CA ALA A 619 -0.31 22.45 9.11
C ALA A 619 -1.56 22.99 9.81
N HIS A 620 -1.90 22.43 10.98
CA HIS A 620 -3.04 22.87 11.78
C HIS A 620 -2.56 23.55 13.06
N GLU A 621 -3.31 24.54 13.56
CA GLU A 621 -2.98 25.27 14.80
C GLU A 621 -2.99 24.37 16.05
N SER A 622 -3.69 23.23 15.99
CA SER A 622 -3.66 22.19 17.02
C SER A 622 -2.43 21.27 16.96
N GLY A 623 -1.53 21.46 15.99
CA GLY A 623 -0.39 20.60 15.70
C GLY A 623 -0.57 19.81 14.38
N PRO A 624 0.45 19.08 13.91
CA PRO A 624 0.30 18.23 12.73
C PRO A 624 -0.72 17.11 13.00
N LYS A 625 -1.75 17.02 12.16
CA LYS A 625 -2.77 15.95 12.23
C LYS A 625 -2.31 14.79 11.34
N VAL A 626 -1.62 13.79 11.89
CA VAL A 626 -1.12 12.66 11.08
C VAL A 626 -2.12 11.51 11.11
N ALA A 627 -2.71 11.20 9.94
CA ALA A 627 -3.60 10.06 9.75
C ALA A 627 -2.81 8.74 9.58
N PHE A 628 -3.37 7.66 10.09
CA PHE A 628 -2.95 6.29 9.74
C PHE A 628 -4.16 5.53 9.23
N LEU A 629 -4.11 4.99 8.01
CA LEU A 629 -5.21 4.15 7.49
C LEU A 629 -5.31 2.87 8.35
N LEU A 630 -6.29 2.80 9.24
CA LEU A 630 -6.72 1.58 9.91
C LEU A 630 -7.97 1.07 9.17
N LEU A 631 -7.73 0.14 8.26
CA LEU A 631 -8.76 -0.79 7.82
C LEU A 631 -8.51 -2.10 8.61
N VAL A 632 -9.52 -2.70 9.23
CA VAL A 632 -9.44 -3.95 10.03
C VAL A 632 -10.42 -5.00 9.48
N GLN A 633 -9.86 -6.14 9.01
CA GLN A 633 -10.39 -7.41 8.42
C GLN A 633 -11.49 -8.18 9.21
N ASP A 634 -12.26 -9.17 8.72
CA ASP A 634 -12.58 -9.78 7.39
C ASP A 634 -13.85 -10.69 7.52
N LEU A 635 -14.50 -11.00 6.37
CA LEU A 635 -15.74 -11.79 6.12
C LEU A 635 -15.49 -13.31 5.83
N PRO A 636 -16.55 -14.12 5.51
CA PRO A 636 -16.73 -14.45 4.07
C PRO A 636 -18.19 -14.54 3.50
N GLU A 637 -18.30 -13.95 2.29
CA GLU A 637 -19.00 -14.25 1.00
C GLU A 637 -20.47 -14.73 0.85
N ILE A 638 -21.28 -13.93 0.10
CA ILE A 638 -21.83 -14.12 -1.28
C ILE A 638 -22.64 -12.84 -1.62
N SER A 639 -22.49 -12.25 -2.82
CA SER A 639 -23.39 -11.18 -3.32
C SER A 639 -24.13 -11.62 -4.58
N CYS A 640 -25.47 -11.64 -4.52
CA CYS A 640 -26.35 -11.76 -5.70
C CYS A 640 -26.78 -10.36 -6.17
N GLU A 641 -26.68 -10.10 -7.48
CA GLU A 641 -27.31 -8.96 -8.16
C GLU A 641 -28.65 -9.41 -8.81
N PRO A 642 -29.53 -8.49 -9.28
CA PRO A 642 -30.99 -8.55 -9.13
C PRO A 642 -31.76 -9.73 -9.76
N ASP A 643 -31.09 -10.59 -10.53
CA ASP A 643 -31.72 -11.71 -11.24
C ASP A 643 -31.30 -13.10 -10.71
N ASN A 644 -30.57 -13.17 -9.59
CA ASN A 644 -30.18 -14.42 -8.92
C ASN A 644 -29.27 -15.37 -9.76
N LEU A 645 -28.57 -14.84 -10.77
CA LEU A 645 -27.64 -15.61 -11.61
C LEU A 645 -26.19 -15.46 -11.13
N ALA A 646 -25.45 -16.56 -11.03
CA ALA A 646 -24.03 -16.57 -10.69
C ALA A 646 -23.18 -15.88 -11.76
N HIS A 647 -22.31 -14.95 -11.35
CA HIS A 647 -21.39 -14.21 -12.20
C HIS A 647 -20.06 -13.97 -11.45
N GLY A 648 -18.92 -14.05 -12.14
CA GLY A 648 -17.59 -13.92 -11.53
C GLY A 648 -16.98 -15.25 -11.11
N LEU A 649 -15.98 -15.26 -10.23
CA LEU A 649 -15.33 -16.49 -9.78
C LEU A 649 -16.18 -17.17 -8.70
N GLY A 650 -16.35 -18.49 -8.79
CA GLY A 650 -17.12 -19.23 -7.80
C GLY A 650 -16.81 -20.73 -7.77
N THR A 651 -17.40 -21.41 -6.80
CA THR A 651 -17.40 -22.87 -6.71
C THR A 651 -18.84 -23.37 -6.81
N TYR A 652 -19.11 -24.28 -7.74
CA TYR A 652 -20.40 -24.97 -7.83
C TYR A 652 -20.22 -26.47 -7.59
N VAL A 653 -20.97 -27.00 -6.64
CA VAL A 653 -20.98 -28.43 -6.31
C VAL A 653 -22.27 -29.04 -6.87
N HIS A 654 -22.14 -29.85 -7.90
CA HIS A 654 -23.24 -30.62 -8.46
C HIS A 654 -23.71 -31.68 -7.46
N GLN A 655 -24.99 -32.05 -7.52
CA GLN A 655 -25.57 -33.11 -6.67
C GLN A 655 -24.86 -34.47 -6.80
N ASN A 656 -24.20 -34.72 -7.94
CA ASN A 656 -23.43 -35.94 -8.17
C ASN A 656 -22.00 -35.90 -7.58
N GLY A 657 -21.66 -34.84 -6.83
CA GLY A 657 -20.35 -34.65 -6.21
C GLY A 657 -19.29 -34.06 -7.14
N THR A 658 -19.63 -33.71 -8.39
CA THR A 658 -18.72 -32.97 -9.28
C THR A 658 -18.59 -31.54 -8.78
N VAL A 659 -17.38 -31.02 -8.70
CA VAL A 659 -17.09 -29.65 -8.24
C VAL A 659 -16.47 -28.86 -9.38
N TYR A 660 -17.11 -27.76 -9.78
CA TYR A 660 -16.50 -26.78 -10.67
C TYR A 660 -16.02 -25.57 -9.86
N GLN A 661 -14.76 -25.19 -10.03
CA GLN A 661 -14.15 -23.98 -9.48
C GLN A 661 -13.62 -23.13 -10.62
N GLY A 662 -14.23 -21.98 -10.86
CA GLY A 662 -13.85 -21.16 -11.99
C GLY A 662 -14.78 -19.99 -12.22
N GLN A 663 -14.65 -19.37 -13.39
CA GLN A 663 -15.46 -18.22 -13.75
C GLN A 663 -16.86 -18.64 -14.19
N PHE A 664 -17.84 -17.81 -13.82
CA PHE A 664 -19.25 -17.89 -14.17
C PHE A 664 -19.67 -16.62 -14.90
N ARG A 665 -20.55 -16.79 -15.88
CA ARG A 665 -21.29 -15.71 -16.52
C ARG A 665 -22.73 -16.16 -16.72
N ASN A 666 -23.64 -15.56 -15.96
CA ASN A 666 -25.08 -15.82 -16.02
C ASN A 666 -25.39 -17.32 -15.79
N ASP A 667 -24.98 -17.85 -14.63
CA ASP A 667 -25.10 -19.26 -14.19
C ASP A 667 -24.33 -20.31 -15.00
N LEU A 668 -23.60 -19.91 -16.03
CA LEU A 668 -22.83 -20.82 -16.86
C LEU A 668 -21.33 -20.69 -16.60
N GLN A 669 -20.63 -21.82 -16.57
CA GLN A 669 -19.17 -21.88 -16.56
C GLN A 669 -18.64 -21.14 -17.81
N ASP A 670 -17.91 -20.03 -17.63
CA ASP A 670 -17.47 -19.16 -18.72
C ASP A 670 -16.16 -18.46 -18.32
N GLY A 671 -15.05 -18.84 -18.94
CA GLY A 671 -13.69 -18.45 -18.56
C GLY A 671 -12.85 -19.65 -18.11
N PHE A 672 -11.75 -19.42 -17.40
CA PHE A 672 -10.88 -20.50 -16.94
C PHE A 672 -11.45 -21.16 -15.67
N GLY A 673 -11.41 -22.49 -15.59
CA GLY A 673 -11.95 -23.24 -14.46
C GLY A 673 -11.37 -24.64 -14.31
N THR A 674 -11.59 -25.21 -13.13
CA THR A 674 -11.25 -26.59 -12.77
C THR A 674 -12.53 -27.35 -12.45
N GLU A 675 -12.83 -28.40 -13.21
CA GLU A 675 -13.93 -29.33 -12.91
C GLU A 675 -13.34 -30.63 -12.37
N SER A 676 -13.72 -31.03 -11.15
CA SER A 676 -13.20 -32.22 -10.45
C SER A 676 -14.34 -33.19 -10.14
N TRP A 677 -14.09 -34.49 -10.31
CA TRP A 677 -15.07 -35.55 -10.03
C TRP A 677 -14.74 -36.31 -8.73
N PRO A 678 -15.71 -37.02 -8.12
CA PRO A 678 -15.49 -37.79 -6.89
C PRO A 678 -14.42 -38.88 -7.00
N ASP A 679 -14.11 -39.35 -8.21
CA ASP A 679 -13.05 -40.32 -8.50
C ASP A 679 -11.64 -39.70 -8.55
N GLN A 680 -11.52 -38.42 -8.17
CA GLN A 680 -10.30 -37.60 -8.16
C GLN A 680 -9.78 -37.20 -9.55
N SER A 681 -10.48 -37.55 -10.64
CA SER A 681 -10.17 -36.99 -11.94
C SER A 681 -10.51 -35.49 -11.98
N LYS A 682 -9.78 -34.71 -12.78
CA LYS A 682 -10.02 -33.27 -12.96
C LYS A 682 -9.70 -32.81 -14.37
N PHE A 683 -10.44 -31.81 -14.84
CA PHE A 683 -10.21 -31.06 -16.08
C PHE A 683 -9.87 -29.62 -15.69
N ILE A 684 -8.77 -29.07 -16.21
CA ILE A 684 -8.32 -27.71 -15.89
C ILE A 684 -8.12 -26.97 -17.20
N GLY A 685 -9.07 -26.12 -17.57
CA GLY A 685 -9.04 -25.49 -18.88
C GLY A 685 -10.08 -24.39 -19.04
N GLU A 686 -10.27 -23.96 -20.29
CA GLU A 686 -11.27 -22.94 -20.62
C GLU A 686 -12.68 -23.54 -20.74
N PHE A 687 -13.66 -22.77 -20.31
CA PHE A 687 -15.08 -23.06 -20.43
C PHE A 687 -15.75 -21.90 -21.16
N ALA A 688 -16.70 -22.21 -22.03
CA ALA A 688 -17.52 -21.21 -22.70
C ALA A 688 -18.98 -21.68 -22.70
N ARG A 689 -19.86 -20.90 -22.08
CA ARG A 689 -21.29 -21.18 -21.96
C ARG A 689 -21.60 -22.59 -21.42
N GLY A 690 -20.93 -22.97 -20.33
CA GLY A 690 -21.17 -24.23 -19.62
C GLY A 690 -20.53 -25.47 -20.26
N LYS A 691 -19.62 -25.29 -21.23
CA LYS A 691 -18.93 -26.41 -21.90
C LYS A 691 -17.43 -26.19 -21.91
N LYS A 692 -16.68 -27.28 -21.74
CA LYS A 692 -15.23 -27.34 -21.96
C LYS A 692 -14.92 -26.87 -23.38
N SER A 693 -14.01 -25.90 -23.50
CA SER A 693 -13.61 -25.31 -24.77
C SER A 693 -12.10 -25.04 -24.76
N GLY A 694 -11.46 -24.97 -25.93
CA GLY A 694 -10.02 -24.71 -25.98
C GLY A 694 -9.18 -25.90 -25.50
N SER A 695 -8.02 -25.62 -24.88
CA SER A 695 -7.10 -26.63 -24.36
C SER A 695 -7.25 -26.77 -22.84
N GLY A 696 -7.32 -27.99 -22.32
CA GLY A 696 -7.44 -28.29 -20.89
C GLY A 696 -7.24 -29.76 -20.53
#